data_AF-A0A379SJ57-F1
#
_entry.id   AF-A0A379SJ57-F1
#
_cell.length_a   1.000
_cell.length_b   1.000
_cell.length_c   1.000
_cell.angle_alpha   90.00
_cell.angle_beta   90.00
_cell.angle_gamma   90.00
#
_symmetry.space_group_name_H-M   'P 1'
#
loop_
_entity.id
_entity.type
_entity.pdbx_description
1 polymer ?
#
loop_
_entity_poly.entity_id
_entity_poly.type
_entity_poly.pdbx_seq_one_letter_code
_entity_poly.pdbx_strand_id
1 'polypeptide(L)'
;MRLLNRLNQYQRLWQPSAGEMQYVTVSELAERCFCSERHLRTLLRQAQQAGWLKWEAQSGRGKRGRLQFLVTPESLRTAMMEQALEKGQQLNVLELAQLAPGELRAMLQPFMGGQWQNDTPTLRIPYYRPLDPLHPGFLPGRAEQHLAGQVFSGLTRFDRDSQYPCGDLAHHWDVSVDGLRWDFYIRSTLHWHNGDTVDTSQLHERLERLLNLPALNKLFISVARITITHPQCLTFFLHRPDYWLAHRLASYCSALAHPDQPLIGTGPFRLALFTPELVRLESHDYYHLSHPLLKAIEFWITPQLFAQDLGTSCRHPVQIAIGKPEELATLSQVSSGISLGFCYLTIRKGSRLNVQQARRLVHIIHHSSLLKTLPVDENLITPSQALLPGWIIPQWLDVDETPLPKKLTLAYHLPIELHTMAEQLRHYLATLGCELTLIFHNAKNWDNCPALAQADLMMGDRLIGEAPEYTLEQWLRCDQIWPHVLDAPAFSHLQATLDALQIQPNEKDRRAALQRVFAGLMDDATLTPLFNYHYRISAPPGVNGVRLTPAAGLNLAKPGSRRLRSEEAGRYYPHALPYWLSSFIRITMKRAVVVFSGGQDSTTCLAQALHQYDEVHCVTFDYGQRHRAEIDVARSLALKLGVRAHKMLDVTLLNELAVSSLTRDSIPVPDYEPNADGIPNTFVPGRNILFLTLAAIYAYQVKAEAVITGVCETDFSGYPDCRDEFVKALNRAVNLGMAKDIRFETPLMWLDKAETWALADYWGKLNLVREETLTCYNGIKGDGCGHCAACNLRANGLNHYLADKAAVVTAMKQKTGLQ
;
A
#
# COMPACT_ATOMS: atom_id res chain seq x y z
N MET A 1 0.51 -24.97 28.27
CA MET A 1 0.85 -25.28 29.69
C MET A 1 2.26 -25.86 29.95
N ARG A 2 2.78 -26.86 29.20
CA ARG A 2 4.06 -27.52 29.54
C ARG A 2 5.32 -26.65 29.36
N LEU A 3 5.35 -25.77 28.36
CA LEU A 3 6.50 -24.90 28.07
C LEU A 3 6.61 -23.77 29.10
N LEU A 4 5.52 -23.06 29.37
CA LEU A 4 5.47 -22.00 30.39
C LEU A 4 5.84 -22.54 31.78
N ASN A 5 5.35 -23.73 32.15
CA ASN A 5 5.72 -24.36 33.43
C ASN A 5 7.22 -24.68 33.52
N ARG A 6 7.85 -25.14 32.43
CA ARG A 6 9.31 -25.36 32.38
C ARG A 6 10.07 -24.06 32.56
N LEU A 7 9.64 -22.98 31.89
CA LEU A 7 10.25 -21.66 32.03
C LEU A 7 10.10 -21.13 33.45
N ASN A 8 8.91 -21.24 34.05
CA ASN A 8 8.66 -20.83 35.43
C ASN A 8 9.51 -21.62 36.44
N GLN A 9 9.67 -22.93 36.24
CA GLN A 9 10.55 -23.75 37.07
C GLN A 9 12.02 -23.32 36.94
N TYR A 10 12.48 -23.03 35.72
CA TYR A 10 13.83 -22.52 35.49
C TYR A 10 14.04 -21.15 36.15
N GLN A 11 13.08 -20.24 36.00
CA GLN A 11 13.14 -18.90 36.59
C GLN A 11 13.19 -18.96 38.13
N ARG A 12 12.45 -19.88 38.76
CA ARG A 12 12.52 -20.12 40.22
C ARG A 12 13.89 -20.62 40.69
N LEU A 13 14.61 -21.37 39.86
CA LEU A 13 15.99 -21.79 40.16
C LEU A 13 16.97 -20.61 40.03
N TRP A 14 16.75 -19.75 39.03
CA TRP A 14 17.63 -18.63 38.67
C TRP A 14 17.50 -17.42 39.61
N GLN A 15 16.27 -17.03 39.97
CA GLN A 15 15.96 -15.79 40.69
C GLN A 15 16.78 -15.57 41.99
N PRO A 16 17.01 -16.59 42.85
CA PRO A 16 17.73 -16.37 44.12
C PRO A 16 19.19 -15.93 43.97
N SER A 17 19.84 -16.20 42.83
CA SER A 17 21.23 -15.77 42.60
C SER A 17 21.37 -14.76 41.46
N ALA A 18 20.27 -14.39 40.79
CA ALA A 18 20.30 -13.58 39.58
C ALA A 18 21.33 -14.07 38.55
N GLY A 19 21.51 -15.40 38.44
CA GLY A 19 22.45 -16.03 37.50
C GLY A 19 23.83 -16.34 38.06
N GLU A 20 24.19 -15.84 39.25
CA GLU A 20 25.46 -16.16 39.91
C GLU A 20 25.54 -17.65 40.29
N MET A 21 26.76 -18.17 40.38
CA MET A 21 27.03 -19.56 40.73
C MET A 21 26.51 -19.87 42.14
N GLN A 22 25.78 -20.98 42.28
CA GLN A 22 25.20 -21.39 43.56
C GLN A 22 25.80 -22.71 44.08
N TYR A 23 25.97 -22.80 45.40
CA TYR A 23 26.26 -24.05 46.11
C TYR A 23 25.03 -24.46 46.92
N VAL A 24 24.28 -25.44 46.43
CA VAL A 24 22.93 -25.78 46.93
C VAL A 24 22.71 -27.29 46.95
N THR A 25 21.76 -27.76 47.74
CA THR A 25 21.34 -29.17 47.80
C THR A 25 20.13 -29.43 46.89
N VAL A 26 19.91 -30.70 46.55
CA VAL A 26 18.75 -31.13 45.75
C VAL A 26 17.43 -30.86 46.49
N SER A 27 17.37 -31.01 47.83
CA SER A 27 16.17 -30.69 48.60
C SER A 27 15.84 -29.20 48.57
N GLU A 28 16.83 -28.32 48.80
CA GLU A 28 16.65 -26.86 48.74
C GLU A 28 16.12 -26.42 47.37
N LEU A 29 16.65 -26.98 46.28
CA LEU A 29 16.17 -26.68 44.93
C LEU A 29 14.77 -27.25 44.64
N ALA A 30 14.40 -28.38 45.25
CA ALA A 30 13.12 -29.05 45.02
C ALA A 30 11.99 -28.27 45.70
N GLU A 31 12.28 -27.74 46.89
CA GLU A 31 11.40 -26.84 47.65
C GLU A 31 11.12 -25.54 46.86
N ARG A 32 12.16 -24.90 46.31
CA ARG A 32 12.01 -23.70 45.44
C ARG A 32 11.12 -23.94 44.21
N CYS A 33 11.21 -25.14 43.63
CA CYS A 33 10.42 -25.52 42.45
C CYS A 33 9.03 -26.08 42.80
N PHE A 34 8.71 -26.24 44.09
CA PHE A 34 7.50 -26.92 44.59
C PHE A 34 7.33 -28.33 43.99
N CYS A 35 8.39 -29.13 43.98
CA CYS A 35 8.37 -30.48 43.42
C CYS A 35 9.17 -31.50 44.26
N SER A 36 9.09 -32.78 43.91
CA SER A 36 9.88 -33.82 44.60
C SER A 36 11.35 -33.80 44.16
N GLU A 37 12.26 -34.24 45.02
CA GLU A 37 13.69 -34.36 44.69
C GLU A 37 13.94 -35.22 43.45
N ARG A 38 13.13 -36.27 43.26
CA ARG A 38 13.19 -37.13 42.07
C ARG A 38 12.84 -36.34 40.80
N HIS A 39 11.80 -35.51 40.86
CA HIS A 39 11.40 -34.68 39.72
C HIS A 39 12.44 -33.59 39.43
N LEU A 40 12.98 -32.96 40.48
CA LEU A 40 14.03 -31.95 40.32
C LEU A 40 15.28 -32.54 39.64
N ARG A 41 15.75 -33.72 40.05
CA ARG A 41 16.89 -34.38 39.38
C ARG A 41 16.63 -34.58 37.88
N THR A 42 15.41 -34.91 37.50
CA THR A 42 15.00 -35.00 36.10
C THR A 42 15.04 -33.62 35.41
N LEU A 43 14.54 -32.56 36.05
CA LEU A 43 14.58 -31.19 35.53
C LEU A 43 16.02 -30.70 35.32
N LEU A 44 16.90 -30.88 36.31
CA LEU A 44 18.32 -30.52 36.21
C LEU A 44 19.00 -31.27 35.07
N ARG A 45 18.74 -32.57 34.92
CA ARG A 45 19.28 -33.37 33.81
C ARG A 45 18.80 -32.87 32.45
N GLN A 46 17.51 -32.58 32.32
CA GLN A 46 16.92 -32.07 31.07
C GLN A 46 17.45 -30.69 30.71
N ALA A 47 17.53 -29.78 31.68
CA ALA A 47 18.06 -28.44 31.48
C ALA A 47 19.55 -28.47 31.12
N GLN A 48 20.33 -29.38 31.72
CA GLN A 48 21.74 -29.58 31.36
C GLN A 48 21.92 -30.16 29.95
N GLN A 49 21.08 -31.12 29.55
CA GLN A 49 21.08 -31.66 28.18
C GLN A 49 20.70 -30.61 27.13
N ALA A 50 19.82 -29.68 27.50
CA ALA A 50 19.43 -28.55 26.65
C ALA A 50 20.44 -27.38 26.68
N GLY A 51 21.52 -27.49 27.47
CA GLY A 51 22.55 -26.46 27.56
C GLY A 51 22.16 -25.22 28.38
N TRP A 52 21.11 -25.27 29.19
CA TRP A 52 20.62 -24.10 29.93
C TRP A 52 21.37 -23.85 31.24
N LEU A 53 21.93 -24.90 31.84
CA LEU A 53 22.65 -24.87 33.10
C LEU A 53 23.65 -26.02 33.17
N LYS A 54 24.59 -25.94 34.12
CA LYS A 54 25.50 -27.01 34.50
C LYS A 54 25.31 -27.34 35.97
N TRP A 55 25.10 -28.61 36.28
CA TRP A 55 24.92 -29.14 37.63
C TRP A 55 25.97 -30.20 37.93
N GLU A 56 26.82 -29.91 38.91
CA GLU A 56 27.86 -30.82 39.41
C GLU A 56 27.48 -31.30 40.80
N ALA A 57 26.93 -32.51 40.88
CA ALA A 57 26.55 -33.13 42.13
C ALA A 57 27.78 -33.60 42.92
N GLN A 58 27.79 -33.40 44.24
CA GLN A 58 28.74 -34.04 45.14
C GLN A 58 28.15 -35.30 45.78
N SER A 59 28.99 -36.33 45.90
CA SER A 59 28.66 -37.58 46.58
C SER A 59 28.49 -37.38 48.09
N GLY A 60 27.33 -37.75 48.65
CA GLY A 60 27.00 -37.69 50.09
C GLY A 60 25.65 -37.01 50.39
N ARG A 61 24.91 -37.51 51.40
CA ARG A 61 23.64 -36.88 51.85
C ARG A 61 23.93 -35.47 52.39
N GLY A 62 23.14 -34.47 51.96
CA GLY A 62 23.27 -33.08 52.43
C GLY A 62 24.46 -32.30 51.85
N LYS A 63 25.28 -32.90 50.96
CA LYS A 63 26.37 -32.18 50.29
C LYS A 63 25.81 -31.20 49.25
N ARG A 64 26.36 -29.99 49.24
CA ARG A 64 26.00 -28.94 48.28
C ARG A 64 26.68 -29.21 46.95
N GLY A 65 25.89 -29.32 45.89
CA GLY A 65 26.36 -29.37 44.51
C GLY A 65 26.54 -27.97 43.94
N ARG A 66 27.28 -27.87 42.84
CA ARG A 66 27.55 -26.61 42.15
C ARG A 66 26.56 -26.44 40.99
N LEU A 67 25.78 -25.36 41.01
CA LEU A 67 24.84 -24.98 39.97
C LEU A 67 25.33 -23.71 39.27
N GLN A 68 25.50 -23.78 37.96
CA GLN A 68 25.88 -22.66 37.10
C GLN A 68 24.82 -22.49 36.01
N PHE A 69 24.31 -21.27 35.83
CA PHE A 69 23.39 -20.95 34.74
C PHE A 69 24.20 -20.55 33.50
N LEU A 70 23.78 -21.03 32.33
CA LEU A 70 24.44 -20.73 31.05
C LEU A 70 23.61 -19.76 30.19
N VAL A 71 22.32 -19.66 30.47
CA VAL A 71 21.37 -18.76 29.81
C VAL A 71 20.54 -18.03 30.85
N THR A 72 19.98 -16.87 30.51
CA THR A 72 19.03 -16.16 31.38
C THR A 72 17.59 -16.64 31.10
N PRO A 73 16.66 -16.52 32.05
CA PRO A 73 15.24 -16.78 31.80
C PRO A 73 14.69 -16.02 30.59
N GLU A 74 15.13 -14.76 30.38
CA GLU A 74 14.73 -13.95 29.22
C GLU A 74 15.23 -14.55 27.91
N SER A 75 16.52 -14.89 27.81
CA SER A 75 17.08 -15.51 26.59
C SER A 75 16.47 -16.88 26.29
N LEU A 76 16.18 -17.66 27.34
CA LEU A 76 15.50 -18.95 27.23
C LEU A 76 14.06 -18.77 26.73
N ARG A 77 13.32 -17.78 27.24
CA ARG A 77 11.97 -17.45 26.77
C ARG A 77 11.98 -17.10 25.28
N THR A 78 12.89 -16.21 24.85
CA THR A 78 13.02 -15.82 23.44
C THR A 78 13.29 -17.03 22.54
N ALA A 79 14.24 -17.89 22.91
CA ALA A 79 14.55 -19.09 22.14
C ALA A 79 13.37 -20.09 22.08
N MET A 80 12.62 -20.24 23.18
CA MET A 80 11.42 -21.08 23.21
C MET A 80 10.29 -20.51 22.33
N MET A 81 10.14 -19.19 22.29
CA MET A 81 9.18 -18.51 21.44
C MET A 81 9.55 -18.63 19.96
N GLU A 82 10.82 -18.41 19.61
CA GLU A 82 11.35 -18.60 18.25
C GLU A 82 11.07 -20.03 17.76
N GLN A 83 11.41 -21.03 18.56
CA GLN A 83 11.14 -22.42 18.23
C GLN A 83 9.63 -22.72 18.10
N ALA A 84 8.80 -22.11 18.93
CA ALA A 84 7.35 -22.26 18.84
C ALA A 84 6.80 -21.60 17.56
N LEU A 85 7.33 -20.43 17.18
CA LEU A 85 6.99 -19.75 15.92
C LEU A 85 7.45 -20.58 14.72
N GLU A 86 8.69 -21.07 14.67
CA GLU A 86 9.17 -21.95 13.58
C GLU A 86 8.27 -23.18 13.41
N LYS A 87 7.80 -23.76 14.52
CA LYS A 87 6.90 -24.92 14.52
C LYS A 87 5.42 -24.59 14.27
N GLY A 88 5.07 -23.32 14.09
CA GLY A 88 3.67 -22.91 13.89
C GLY A 88 2.77 -23.13 15.12
N GLN A 89 3.32 -22.98 16.32
CA GLN A 89 2.62 -23.16 17.59
C GLN A 89 2.25 -21.80 18.20
N GLN A 90 1.40 -21.01 17.54
CA GLN A 90 1.10 -19.63 17.94
C GLN A 90 0.50 -19.53 19.35
N LEU A 91 -0.33 -20.51 19.75
CA LEU A 91 -0.88 -20.56 21.11
C LEU A 91 0.21 -20.70 22.18
N ASN A 92 1.28 -21.47 21.90
CA ASN A 92 2.42 -21.57 22.82
C ASN A 92 3.19 -20.26 22.90
N VAL A 93 3.26 -19.51 21.79
CA VAL A 93 3.88 -18.17 21.76
C VAL A 93 3.08 -17.21 22.63
N LEU A 94 1.75 -17.18 22.50
CA LEU A 94 0.86 -16.37 23.33
C LEU A 94 0.95 -16.74 24.82
N GLU A 95 1.06 -18.04 25.15
CA GLU A 95 1.29 -18.48 26.53
C GLU A 95 2.65 -18.02 27.09
N LEU A 96 3.72 -18.11 26.29
CA LEU A 96 5.07 -17.67 26.69
C LEU A 96 5.20 -16.14 26.78
N ALA A 97 4.32 -15.44 26.05
CA ALA A 97 4.19 -14.00 25.93
C ALA A 97 3.42 -13.31 27.07
N GLN A 98 3.07 -14.02 28.15
CA GLN A 98 2.43 -13.46 29.36
C GLN A 98 3.35 -12.48 30.12
N LEU A 99 3.75 -11.40 29.47
CA LEU A 99 4.60 -10.33 29.95
C LEU A 99 3.87 -8.99 29.89
N ALA A 100 4.47 -7.98 30.50
CA ALA A 100 4.06 -6.60 30.26
C ALA A 100 4.11 -6.32 28.74
N PRO A 101 3.09 -5.70 28.13
CA PRO A 101 3.00 -5.51 26.68
C PRO A 101 4.19 -4.84 25.98
N GLY A 102 4.95 -4.00 26.69
CA GLY A 102 6.20 -3.42 26.18
C GLY A 102 7.29 -4.46 25.90
N GLU A 103 7.42 -5.48 26.75
CA GLU A 103 8.38 -6.59 26.58
C GLU A 103 7.93 -7.55 25.48
N LEU A 104 6.61 -7.78 25.38
CA LEU A 104 6.03 -8.59 24.31
C LEU A 104 6.32 -8.00 22.93
N ARG A 105 6.25 -6.68 22.78
CA ARG A 105 6.59 -5.98 21.54
C ARG A 105 8.04 -6.27 21.12
N ALA A 106 8.99 -6.05 22.01
CA ALA A 106 10.41 -6.26 21.73
C ALA A 106 10.70 -7.71 21.32
N MET A 107 9.99 -8.67 21.92
CA MET A 107 10.12 -10.09 21.57
C MET A 107 9.43 -10.48 20.26
N LEU A 108 8.27 -9.89 19.91
CA LEU A 108 7.56 -10.22 18.65
C LEU A 108 8.16 -9.51 17.43
N GLN A 109 8.82 -8.36 17.63
CA GLN A 109 9.37 -7.52 16.56
C GLN A 109 10.28 -8.24 15.55
N PRO A 110 11.20 -9.15 15.95
CA PRO A 110 12.04 -9.91 15.00
C PRO A 110 11.24 -10.83 14.07
N PHE A 111 10.03 -11.20 14.47
CA PHE A 111 9.17 -12.16 13.76
C PHE A 111 8.12 -11.50 12.87
N MET A 112 8.06 -10.16 12.88
CA MET A 112 7.12 -9.39 12.07
C MET A 112 7.55 -9.32 10.60
N GLY A 113 6.57 -9.11 9.72
CA GLY A 113 6.77 -9.02 8.28
C GLY A 113 6.62 -10.34 7.53
N GLY A 114 7.04 -10.34 6.26
CA GLY A 114 6.96 -11.50 5.39
C GLY A 114 8.07 -12.50 5.72
N GLN A 115 7.69 -13.69 6.20
CA GLN A 115 8.63 -14.75 6.55
C GLN A 115 8.21 -16.07 5.91
N TRP A 116 9.20 -16.90 5.58
CA TRP A 116 8.97 -18.30 5.23
C TRP A 116 8.92 -19.11 6.53
N GLN A 117 7.81 -19.79 6.76
CA GLN A 117 7.62 -20.66 7.93
C GLN A 117 7.35 -22.07 7.41
N ASN A 118 8.30 -22.99 7.53
CA ASN A 118 8.19 -24.35 6.96
C ASN A 118 7.77 -24.34 5.47
N ASP A 119 8.52 -23.63 4.62
CA ASP A 119 8.21 -23.44 3.19
C ASP A 119 6.85 -22.79 2.89
N THR A 120 6.20 -22.22 3.91
CA THR A 120 4.89 -21.58 3.82
C THR A 120 5.05 -20.06 3.94
N PRO A 121 4.79 -19.27 2.88
CA PRO A 121 4.92 -17.83 2.94
C PRO A 121 3.86 -17.23 3.86
N THR A 122 4.30 -16.66 4.99
CA THR A 122 3.45 -16.13 6.06
C THR A 122 3.74 -14.64 6.28
N LEU A 123 2.69 -13.82 6.31
CA LEU A 123 2.80 -12.38 6.60
C LEU A 123 2.33 -12.09 8.02
N ARG A 124 3.21 -11.59 8.89
CA ARG A 124 2.86 -11.18 10.26
C ARG A 124 2.77 -9.66 10.37
N ILE A 125 1.62 -9.17 10.81
CA ILE A 125 1.26 -7.77 10.87
C ILE A 125 0.99 -7.42 12.35
N PRO A 126 1.75 -6.50 12.97
CA PRO A 126 1.38 -5.97 14.26
C PRO A 126 0.12 -5.12 14.13
N TYR A 127 -0.85 -5.31 15.03
CA TYR A 127 -2.12 -4.60 15.02
C TYR A 127 -2.43 -3.94 16.38
N TYR A 128 -2.97 -2.73 16.34
CA TYR A 128 -2.99 -1.81 17.48
C TYR A 128 -4.16 -2.00 18.45
N ARG A 129 -5.19 -2.74 18.04
CA ARG A 129 -6.40 -2.97 18.85
C ARG A 129 -6.99 -4.35 18.56
N PRO A 130 -7.83 -4.89 19.46
CA PRO A 130 -8.66 -6.03 19.14
C PRO A 130 -9.55 -5.78 17.90
N LEU A 131 -9.70 -6.82 17.09
CA LEU A 131 -10.61 -6.84 15.95
C LEU A 131 -11.99 -7.32 16.40
N ASP A 132 -13.04 -6.71 15.86
CA ASP A 132 -14.41 -7.18 16.09
C ASP A 132 -14.68 -8.45 15.25
N PRO A 133 -15.50 -9.40 15.74
CA PRO A 133 -15.81 -10.64 15.02
C PRO A 133 -16.28 -10.38 13.59
N LEU A 134 -15.76 -11.16 12.63
CA LEU A 134 -16.12 -11.03 11.23
C LEU A 134 -17.48 -11.70 10.95
N HIS A 135 -18.36 -10.98 10.27
CA HIS A 135 -19.64 -11.52 9.82
C HIS A 135 -20.13 -10.79 8.55
N PRO A 136 -20.95 -11.44 7.71
CA PRO A 136 -21.75 -10.76 6.69
C PRO A 136 -22.60 -9.61 7.25
N GLY A 137 -22.80 -8.56 6.45
CA GLY A 137 -23.56 -7.37 6.85
C GLY A 137 -22.68 -6.14 7.09
N PHE A 138 -23.28 -5.06 7.61
CA PHE A 138 -22.55 -3.84 7.90
C PHE A 138 -21.62 -4.03 9.11
N LEU A 139 -20.33 -3.78 8.88
CA LEU A 139 -19.29 -3.76 9.90
C LEU A 139 -18.81 -2.31 10.10
N PRO A 140 -18.63 -1.83 11.33
CA PRO A 140 -18.25 -0.44 11.59
C PRO A 140 -16.76 -0.18 11.34
N GLY A 141 -15.90 -1.18 11.51
CA GLY A 141 -14.45 -1.01 11.42
C GLY A 141 -13.89 -1.31 10.02
N ARG A 142 -13.00 -0.43 9.54
CA ARG A 142 -12.31 -0.57 8.24
C ARG A 142 -11.58 -1.90 8.07
N ALA A 143 -10.86 -2.34 9.09
CA ALA A 143 -10.11 -3.59 9.03
C ALA A 143 -11.04 -4.79 8.97
N GLU A 144 -12.12 -4.77 9.75
CA GLU A 144 -13.14 -5.80 9.75
C GLU A 144 -13.86 -5.87 8.39
N GLN A 145 -14.23 -4.73 7.79
CA GLN A 145 -14.78 -4.68 6.43
C GLN A 145 -13.83 -5.31 5.41
N HIS A 146 -12.54 -4.97 5.49
CA HIS A 146 -11.52 -5.51 4.60
C HIS A 146 -11.33 -7.03 4.77
N LEU A 147 -11.21 -7.49 6.03
CA LEU A 147 -11.04 -8.90 6.36
C LEU A 147 -12.27 -9.73 5.99
N ALA A 148 -13.49 -9.19 6.18
CA ALA A 148 -14.71 -9.83 5.72
C ALA A 148 -14.68 -10.09 4.21
N GLY A 149 -14.19 -9.16 3.40
CA GLY A 149 -13.99 -9.37 1.96
C GLY A 149 -12.84 -10.32 1.58
N GLN A 150 -11.99 -10.73 2.54
CA GLN A 150 -10.99 -11.79 2.33
C GLN A 150 -11.52 -13.18 2.72
N VAL A 151 -12.47 -13.23 3.64
CA VAL A 151 -13.07 -14.47 4.16
C VAL A 151 -14.32 -14.87 3.39
N PHE A 152 -15.18 -13.91 3.09
CA PHE A 152 -16.46 -14.14 2.43
C PHE A 152 -16.44 -13.56 1.00
N SER A 153 -17.22 -14.15 0.10
CA SER A 153 -17.43 -13.65 -1.27
C SER A 153 -18.88 -13.25 -1.50
N GLY A 154 -19.10 -12.25 -2.37
CA GLY A 154 -20.42 -11.87 -2.86
C GLY A 154 -20.81 -12.62 -4.13
N LEU A 155 -22.05 -12.45 -4.61
CA LEU A 155 -22.42 -12.97 -5.94
C LEU A 155 -21.60 -12.32 -7.06
N THR A 156 -21.26 -11.05 -6.86
CA THR A 156 -20.38 -10.26 -7.72
C THR A 156 -19.25 -9.67 -6.87
N ARG A 157 -18.28 -9.01 -7.49
CA ARG A 157 -17.17 -8.30 -6.84
C ARG A 157 -16.77 -7.08 -7.65
N PHE A 158 -16.09 -6.11 -7.05
CA PHE A 158 -15.54 -4.99 -7.82
C PHE A 158 -14.27 -5.38 -8.57
N ASP A 159 -14.22 -5.00 -9.84
CA ASP A 159 -13.03 -5.07 -10.66
C ASP A 159 -12.00 -4.04 -10.17
N ARG A 160 -10.74 -4.47 -10.02
CA ARG A 160 -9.70 -3.65 -9.40
C ARG A 160 -9.25 -2.48 -10.27
N ASP A 161 -9.36 -2.62 -11.59
CA ASP A 161 -8.88 -1.62 -12.53
C ASP A 161 -10.00 -0.67 -12.94
N SER A 162 -11.22 -1.18 -13.07
CA SER A 162 -12.37 -0.42 -13.57
C SER A 162 -13.34 0.05 -12.49
N GLN A 163 -13.23 -0.45 -11.26
CA GLN A 163 -14.14 -0.14 -10.13
C GLN A 163 -15.60 -0.59 -10.35
N TYR A 164 -15.87 -1.35 -11.42
CA TYR A 164 -17.20 -1.84 -11.75
C TYR A 164 -17.43 -3.27 -11.27
N PRO A 165 -18.68 -3.67 -11.00
CA PRO A 165 -19.00 -5.05 -10.67
C PRO A 165 -18.63 -6.01 -11.82
N CYS A 166 -18.07 -7.14 -11.46
CA CYS A 166 -17.89 -8.29 -12.33
C CYS A 166 -18.14 -9.59 -11.55
N GLY A 167 -18.24 -10.72 -12.24
CA GLY A 167 -18.70 -11.98 -11.62
C GLY A 167 -17.77 -12.51 -10.52
N ASP A 168 -18.32 -12.92 -9.37
CA ASP A 168 -17.60 -13.61 -8.31
C ASP A 168 -18.16 -15.03 -8.11
N LEU A 169 -18.99 -15.30 -7.08
CA LEU A 169 -19.67 -16.59 -6.95
C LEU A 169 -20.57 -16.88 -8.17
N ALA A 170 -21.24 -15.85 -8.68
CA ALA A 170 -21.84 -15.88 -10.01
C ALA A 170 -20.80 -15.46 -11.05
N HIS A 171 -20.59 -16.25 -12.10
CA HIS A 171 -19.58 -15.91 -13.11
C HIS A 171 -20.04 -14.83 -14.10
N HIS A 172 -21.36 -14.69 -14.30
CA HIS A 172 -22.01 -13.61 -15.06
C HIS A 172 -23.49 -13.51 -14.64
N TRP A 173 -24.18 -12.50 -15.17
CA TRP A 173 -25.62 -12.33 -15.00
C TRP A 173 -26.26 -11.74 -16.25
N ASP A 174 -27.54 -12.04 -16.43
CA ASP A 174 -28.40 -11.44 -17.45
C ASP A 174 -29.48 -10.59 -16.81
N VAL A 175 -29.91 -9.54 -17.53
CA VAL A 175 -30.95 -8.61 -17.08
C VAL A 175 -32.04 -8.56 -18.13
N SER A 176 -33.29 -8.71 -17.71
CA SER A 176 -34.44 -8.54 -18.60
C SER A 176 -34.52 -7.11 -19.14
N VAL A 177 -35.19 -6.94 -20.29
CA VAL A 177 -35.34 -5.64 -20.96
C VAL A 177 -35.99 -4.58 -20.05
N ASP A 178 -36.94 -5.00 -19.20
CA ASP A 178 -37.61 -4.13 -18.23
C ASP A 178 -36.79 -3.87 -16.94
N GLY A 179 -35.65 -4.54 -16.77
CA GLY A 179 -34.79 -4.42 -15.59
C GLY A 179 -35.36 -5.07 -14.31
N LEU A 180 -36.48 -5.78 -14.40
CA LEU A 180 -37.19 -6.35 -13.25
C LEU A 180 -36.76 -7.79 -12.92
N ARG A 181 -36.05 -8.47 -13.82
CA ARG A 181 -35.53 -9.82 -13.61
C ARG A 181 -34.04 -9.85 -13.86
N TRP A 182 -33.30 -10.37 -12.89
CA TRP A 182 -31.86 -10.57 -12.96
C TRP A 182 -31.53 -12.03 -12.70
N ASP A 183 -30.87 -12.68 -13.65
CA ASP A 183 -30.48 -14.08 -13.57
C ASP A 183 -28.97 -14.17 -13.31
N PHE A 184 -28.56 -14.61 -12.11
CA PHE A 184 -27.15 -14.76 -11.73
C PHE A 184 -26.72 -16.22 -11.84
N TYR A 185 -25.78 -16.51 -12.75
CA TYR A 185 -25.32 -17.87 -13.04
C TYR A 185 -24.15 -18.26 -12.13
N ILE A 186 -24.40 -19.22 -11.24
CA ILE A 186 -23.50 -19.67 -10.18
C ILE A 186 -22.43 -20.61 -10.73
N ARG A 187 -21.18 -20.42 -10.30
CA ARG A 187 -20.06 -21.30 -10.64
C ARG A 187 -20.30 -22.72 -10.10
N SER A 188 -20.03 -23.72 -10.92
CA SER A 188 -20.15 -25.14 -10.55
C SER A 188 -19.01 -25.65 -9.66
N THR A 189 -17.90 -24.92 -9.57
CA THR A 189 -16.66 -25.35 -8.91
C THR A 189 -16.46 -24.72 -7.52
N LEU A 190 -17.51 -24.15 -6.95
CA LEU A 190 -17.42 -23.43 -5.68
C LEU A 190 -17.28 -24.39 -4.50
N HIS A 191 -16.41 -24.03 -3.57
CA HIS A 191 -16.21 -24.75 -2.32
C HIS A 191 -16.20 -23.77 -1.14
N TRP A 192 -16.78 -24.21 -0.03
CA TRP A 192 -16.64 -23.57 1.26
C TRP A 192 -15.25 -23.84 1.84
N HIS A 193 -14.80 -23.03 2.81
CA HIS A 193 -13.47 -23.20 3.43
C HIS A 193 -13.24 -24.54 4.14
N ASN A 194 -14.30 -25.27 4.51
CA ASN A 194 -14.23 -26.63 5.05
C ASN A 194 -14.06 -27.71 3.97
N GLY A 195 -14.09 -27.35 2.68
CA GLY A 195 -13.96 -28.26 1.56
C GLY A 195 -15.29 -28.78 0.99
N ASP A 196 -16.43 -28.45 1.60
CA ASP A 196 -17.74 -28.83 1.08
C ASP A 196 -18.05 -28.04 -0.20
N THR A 197 -18.68 -28.70 -1.18
CA THR A 197 -19.17 -28.02 -2.39
C THR A 197 -20.29 -27.04 -2.03
N VAL A 198 -20.29 -25.87 -2.64
CA VAL A 198 -21.36 -24.88 -2.45
C VAL A 198 -22.57 -25.27 -3.31
N ASP A 199 -23.73 -25.43 -2.67
CA ASP A 199 -25.02 -25.59 -3.36
C ASP A 199 -25.73 -24.24 -3.52
N THR A 200 -26.37 -24.03 -4.66
CA THR A 200 -27.15 -22.81 -4.95
C THR A 200 -28.28 -22.58 -3.92
N SER A 201 -28.85 -23.65 -3.36
CA SER A 201 -29.84 -23.58 -2.27
C SER A 201 -29.27 -22.99 -0.99
N GLN A 202 -28.03 -23.30 -0.65
CA GLN A 202 -27.35 -22.69 0.50
C GLN A 202 -27.14 -21.18 0.26
N LEU A 203 -26.75 -20.79 -0.96
CA LEU A 203 -26.59 -19.37 -1.30
C LEU A 203 -27.93 -18.61 -1.23
N HIS A 204 -29.02 -19.23 -1.73
CA HIS A 204 -30.37 -18.69 -1.65
C HIS A 204 -30.83 -18.46 -0.21
N GLU A 205 -30.75 -19.48 0.65
CA GLU A 205 -31.10 -19.40 2.07
C GLU A 205 -30.31 -18.27 2.78
N ARG A 206 -29.01 -18.17 2.48
CA ARG A 206 -28.15 -17.15 3.08
C ARG A 206 -28.49 -15.75 2.64
N LEU A 207 -28.82 -15.55 1.35
CA LEU A 207 -29.28 -14.28 0.83
C LEU A 207 -30.59 -13.87 1.50
N GLU A 208 -31.57 -14.76 1.60
CA GLU A 208 -32.85 -14.44 2.28
C GLU A 208 -32.63 -14.01 3.73
N ARG A 209 -31.79 -14.74 4.48
CA ARG A 209 -31.42 -14.34 5.84
C ARG A 209 -30.73 -12.98 5.90
N LEU A 210 -29.83 -12.72 4.97
CA LEU A 210 -29.07 -11.47 4.92
C LEU A 210 -29.98 -10.27 4.59
N LEU A 211 -30.92 -10.43 3.64
CA LEU A 211 -31.86 -9.40 3.25
C LEU A 211 -32.93 -9.11 4.32
N ASN A 212 -33.10 -9.99 5.30
CA ASN A 212 -33.95 -9.75 6.46
C ASN A 212 -33.28 -8.88 7.54
N LEU A 213 -31.97 -8.61 7.45
CA LEU A 213 -31.32 -7.65 8.34
C LEU A 213 -31.84 -6.23 8.04
N PRO A 214 -32.21 -5.41 9.05
CA PRO A 214 -32.88 -4.12 8.81
C PRO A 214 -32.17 -3.18 7.83
N ALA A 215 -30.85 -3.07 7.92
CA ALA A 215 -30.06 -2.20 7.04
C ALA A 215 -29.97 -2.75 5.60
N LEU A 216 -29.90 -4.08 5.44
CA LEU A 216 -29.83 -4.74 4.14
C LEU A 216 -31.20 -4.79 3.48
N ASN A 217 -32.26 -4.94 4.27
CA ASN A 217 -33.64 -4.84 3.79
C ASN A 217 -33.90 -3.49 3.12
N LYS A 218 -33.42 -2.39 3.73
CA LYS A 218 -33.47 -1.05 3.12
C LYS A 218 -32.63 -0.96 1.84
N LEU A 219 -31.44 -1.57 1.84
CA LEU A 219 -30.52 -1.53 0.70
C LEU A 219 -31.07 -2.28 -0.52
N PHE A 220 -31.72 -3.42 -0.29
CA PHE A 220 -32.29 -4.30 -1.31
C PHE A 220 -33.82 -4.17 -1.38
N ILE A 221 -34.36 -3.00 -1.02
CA ILE A 221 -35.81 -2.81 -0.92
C ILE A 221 -36.52 -3.12 -2.25
N SER A 222 -35.85 -2.94 -3.39
CA SER A 222 -36.36 -3.24 -4.74
C SER A 222 -36.61 -4.73 -5.00
N VAL A 223 -35.96 -5.63 -4.25
CA VAL A 223 -36.05 -7.08 -4.43
C VAL A 223 -37.38 -7.58 -3.86
N ALA A 224 -38.24 -8.09 -4.74
CA ALA A 224 -39.51 -8.68 -4.36
C ALA A 224 -39.34 -10.14 -3.87
N ARG A 225 -38.52 -10.92 -4.58
CA ARG A 225 -38.17 -12.30 -4.19
C ARG A 225 -36.92 -12.80 -4.92
N ILE A 226 -36.29 -13.81 -4.37
CA ILE A 226 -35.19 -14.56 -4.99
C ILE A 226 -35.65 -16.01 -5.16
N THR A 227 -35.36 -16.62 -6.31
CA THR A 227 -35.72 -18.01 -6.59
C THR A 227 -34.58 -18.74 -7.28
N ILE A 228 -34.54 -20.06 -7.11
CA ILE A 228 -33.64 -20.94 -7.85
C ILE A 228 -34.39 -21.42 -9.09
N THR A 229 -34.16 -20.79 -10.24
CA THR A 229 -34.82 -21.18 -11.51
C THR A 229 -34.13 -22.35 -12.20
N HIS A 230 -32.85 -22.56 -11.88
CA HIS A 230 -32.03 -23.67 -12.34
C HIS A 230 -31.02 -24.03 -11.22
N PRO A 231 -30.52 -25.27 -11.10
CA PRO A 231 -29.55 -25.64 -10.06
C PRO A 231 -28.29 -24.77 -9.95
N GLN A 232 -27.98 -23.97 -10.96
CA GLN A 232 -26.85 -23.03 -11.01
C GLN A 232 -27.30 -21.61 -11.36
N CYS A 233 -28.54 -21.23 -11.05
CA CYS A 233 -29.06 -19.89 -11.31
C CYS A 233 -29.88 -19.37 -10.15
N LEU A 234 -29.49 -18.22 -9.62
CA LEU A 234 -30.29 -17.41 -8.71
C LEU A 234 -30.96 -16.28 -9.48
N THR A 235 -32.29 -16.30 -9.52
CA THR A 235 -33.08 -15.27 -10.18
C THR A 235 -33.66 -14.31 -9.15
N PHE A 236 -33.34 -13.03 -9.30
CA PHE A 236 -33.93 -11.94 -8.53
C PHE A 236 -35.10 -11.36 -9.32
N PHE A 237 -36.26 -11.31 -8.70
CA PHE A 237 -37.42 -10.58 -9.20
C PHE A 237 -37.57 -9.30 -8.40
N LEU A 238 -37.62 -8.17 -9.09
CA LEU A 238 -37.72 -6.84 -8.51
C LEU A 238 -39.13 -6.29 -8.75
N HIS A 239 -39.64 -5.47 -7.83
CA HIS A 239 -40.87 -4.69 -8.08
C HIS A 239 -40.57 -3.33 -8.72
N ARG A 240 -39.29 -2.95 -8.78
CA ARG A 240 -38.76 -1.75 -9.43
C ARG A 240 -37.35 -2.06 -9.96
N PRO A 241 -36.96 -1.58 -11.15
CA PRO A 241 -35.61 -1.80 -11.64
C PRO A 241 -34.55 -1.30 -10.67
N ASP A 242 -33.45 -2.04 -10.55
CA ASP A 242 -32.31 -1.68 -9.72
C ASP A 242 -31.00 -1.93 -10.45
N TYR A 243 -30.52 -0.92 -11.16
CA TYR A 243 -29.24 -1.01 -11.87
C TYR A 243 -28.02 -0.81 -10.95
N TRP A 244 -28.22 -0.63 -9.65
CA TRP A 244 -27.18 -0.79 -8.64
C TRP A 244 -27.10 -2.22 -8.11
N LEU A 245 -28.00 -3.15 -8.47
CA LEU A 245 -28.07 -4.48 -7.85
C LEU A 245 -26.73 -5.25 -7.87
N ALA A 246 -26.02 -5.23 -9.00
CA ALA A 246 -24.68 -5.84 -9.08
C ALA A 246 -23.66 -5.12 -8.16
N HIS A 247 -23.74 -3.80 -7.99
CA HIS A 247 -22.87 -3.08 -7.05
C HIS A 247 -23.21 -3.42 -5.60
N ARG A 248 -24.51 -3.58 -5.29
CA ARG A 248 -24.99 -4.00 -3.97
C ARG A 248 -24.43 -5.38 -3.62
N LEU A 249 -24.55 -6.34 -4.54
CA LEU A 249 -24.05 -7.71 -4.37
C LEU A 249 -22.51 -7.83 -4.36
N ALA A 250 -21.80 -6.83 -4.85
CA ALA A 250 -20.33 -6.76 -4.82
C ALA A 250 -19.78 -6.16 -3.51
N SER A 251 -20.60 -5.45 -2.76
CA SER A 251 -20.20 -4.80 -1.52
C SER A 251 -19.91 -5.81 -0.42
N TYR A 252 -18.94 -5.51 0.46
CA TYR A 252 -18.55 -6.37 1.58
C TYR A 252 -19.74 -6.78 2.45
N CYS A 253 -20.73 -5.88 2.62
CA CYS A 253 -21.90 -6.14 3.45
C CYS A 253 -22.83 -7.20 2.87
N SER A 254 -22.66 -7.55 1.60
CA SER A 254 -23.46 -8.52 0.85
C SER A 254 -22.76 -9.86 0.64
N ALA A 255 -21.56 -10.04 1.20
CA ALA A 255 -20.84 -11.30 1.14
C ALA A 255 -21.56 -12.41 1.92
N LEU A 256 -21.35 -13.67 1.53
CA LEU A 256 -22.09 -14.81 2.05
C LEU A 256 -21.19 -15.74 2.87
N ALA A 257 -21.74 -16.24 3.98
CA ALA A 257 -21.13 -17.25 4.85
C ALA A 257 -21.90 -18.57 4.75
N HIS A 258 -21.30 -19.69 5.18
CA HIS A 258 -21.95 -20.99 5.23
C HIS A 258 -23.23 -20.94 6.10
N PRO A 259 -24.33 -21.63 5.71
CA PRO A 259 -25.60 -21.62 6.44
C PRO A 259 -25.49 -22.01 7.91
N ASP A 260 -24.75 -23.08 8.19
CA ASP A 260 -24.61 -23.64 9.55
C ASP A 260 -23.34 -23.21 10.29
N GLN A 261 -22.36 -22.62 9.58
CA GLN A 261 -21.03 -22.33 10.10
C GLN A 261 -20.65 -20.89 9.74
N PRO A 262 -21.10 -19.87 10.51
CA PRO A 262 -21.06 -18.47 10.09
C PRO A 262 -19.65 -17.87 9.91
N LEU A 263 -18.60 -18.54 10.39
CA LEU A 263 -17.21 -18.13 10.19
C LEU A 263 -16.58 -18.73 8.92
N ILE A 264 -17.27 -19.65 8.26
CA ILE A 264 -16.84 -20.28 7.01
C ILE A 264 -17.37 -19.46 5.84
N GLY A 265 -16.49 -19.12 4.91
CA GLY A 265 -16.83 -18.46 3.66
C GLY A 265 -16.30 -19.20 2.45
N THR A 266 -16.18 -18.45 1.36
CA THR A 266 -15.70 -18.89 0.03
C THR A 266 -14.57 -18.01 -0.49
N GLY A 267 -14.12 -17.05 0.32
CA GLY A 267 -13.07 -16.09 -0.03
C GLY A 267 -11.68 -16.74 -0.15
N PRO A 268 -10.67 -15.97 -0.58
CA PRO A 268 -9.29 -16.44 -0.79
C PRO A 268 -8.60 -16.93 0.48
N PHE A 269 -9.07 -16.50 1.66
CA PHE A 269 -8.51 -16.93 2.93
C PHE A 269 -9.61 -17.41 3.88
N ARG A 270 -9.32 -18.45 4.64
CA ARG A 270 -10.17 -18.94 5.73
C ARG A 270 -9.70 -18.40 7.08
N LEU A 271 -10.63 -18.21 8.01
CA LEU A 271 -10.32 -17.84 9.38
C LEU A 271 -9.88 -19.08 10.17
N ALA A 272 -8.59 -19.17 10.51
CA ALA A 272 -8.01 -20.30 11.25
C ALA A 272 -7.98 -20.07 12.76
N LEU A 273 -7.75 -18.83 13.20
CA LEU A 273 -7.77 -18.44 14.60
C LEU A 273 -8.30 -17.01 14.74
N PHE A 274 -9.14 -16.78 15.75
CA PHE A 274 -9.64 -15.45 16.08
C PHE A 274 -9.70 -15.29 17.60
N THR A 275 -8.66 -14.67 18.18
CA THR A 275 -8.62 -14.30 19.60
C THR A 275 -8.34 -12.80 19.73
N PRO A 276 -8.57 -12.20 20.92
CA PRO A 276 -8.25 -10.79 21.16
C PRO A 276 -6.78 -10.43 20.94
N GLU A 277 -5.87 -11.41 21.00
CA GLU A 277 -4.42 -11.24 20.85
C GLU A 277 -3.91 -11.63 19.45
N LEU A 278 -4.63 -12.46 18.71
CA LEU A 278 -4.19 -12.98 17.43
C LEU A 278 -5.35 -13.33 16.51
N VAL A 279 -5.32 -12.80 15.28
CA VAL A 279 -6.17 -13.26 14.18
C VAL A 279 -5.29 -13.89 13.11
N ARG A 280 -5.55 -15.16 12.77
CA ARG A 280 -4.83 -15.90 11.73
C ARG A 280 -5.75 -16.29 10.59
N LEU A 281 -5.36 -15.89 9.39
CA LEU A 281 -5.97 -16.29 8.13
C LEU A 281 -5.05 -17.26 7.39
N GLU A 282 -5.63 -18.24 6.71
CA GLU A 282 -4.90 -19.23 5.90
C GLU A 282 -5.46 -19.30 4.48
N SER A 283 -4.61 -19.55 3.50
CA SER A 283 -5.02 -19.67 2.10
C SER A 283 -6.08 -20.75 1.93
N HIS A 284 -7.11 -20.45 1.14
CA HIS A 284 -8.13 -21.40 0.75
C HIS A 284 -7.69 -22.16 -0.53
N ASP A 285 -7.47 -23.46 -0.41
CA ASP A 285 -6.93 -24.28 -1.51
C ASP A 285 -7.93 -24.53 -2.65
N TYR A 286 -9.23 -24.36 -2.41
CA TYR A 286 -10.29 -24.47 -3.43
C TYR A 286 -10.89 -23.12 -3.84
N TYR A 287 -10.16 -22.02 -3.61
CA TYR A 287 -10.60 -20.70 -4.03
C TYR A 287 -10.84 -20.64 -5.55
N HIS A 288 -12.00 -20.15 -5.96
CA HIS A 288 -12.50 -20.22 -7.34
C HIS A 288 -11.92 -19.16 -8.30
N LEU A 289 -11.10 -18.23 -7.79
CA LEU A 289 -10.37 -17.26 -8.59
C LEU A 289 -8.85 -17.50 -8.46
N SER A 290 -8.03 -16.50 -8.75
CA SER A 290 -6.57 -16.63 -8.63
C SER A 290 -6.15 -16.81 -7.18
N HIS A 291 -5.42 -17.90 -6.89
CA HIS A 291 -4.93 -18.18 -5.54
C HIS A 291 -3.95 -17.11 -5.04
N PRO A 292 -4.04 -16.72 -3.76
CA PRO A 292 -3.05 -15.86 -3.15
C PRO A 292 -1.68 -16.55 -3.08
N LEU A 293 -0.61 -15.77 -3.23
CA LEU A 293 0.76 -16.26 -3.04
C LEU A 293 1.08 -16.50 -1.56
N LEU A 294 0.47 -15.72 -0.66
CA LEU A 294 0.56 -15.94 0.77
C LEU A 294 -0.25 -17.16 1.16
N LYS A 295 0.34 -18.00 2.01
CA LYS A 295 -0.33 -19.17 2.57
C LYS A 295 -0.91 -18.89 3.96
N ALA A 296 -0.36 -17.93 4.70
CA ALA A 296 -0.94 -17.48 5.95
C ALA A 296 -0.71 -15.99 6.22
N ILE A 297 -1.60 -15.39 7.01
CA ILE A 297 -1.55 -14.00 7.45
C ILE A 297 -1.91 -13.96 8.93
N GLU A 298 -1.10 -13.27 9.74
CA GLU A 298 -1.29 -13.18 11.18
C GLU A 298 -1.33 -11.72 11.61
N PHE A 299 -2.41 -11.32 12.27
CA PHE A 299 -2.55 -10.02 12.94
C PHE A 299 -2.28 -10.21 14.42
N TRP A 300 -1.12 -9.76 14.88
CA TRP A 300 -0.68 -9.84 16.27
C TRP A 300 -1.13 -8.57 17.02
N ILE A 301 -2.13 -8.72 17.89
CA ILE A 301 -2.80 -7.61 18.55
C ILE A 301 -2.07 -7.26 19.84
N THR A 302 -1.60 -6.01 19.92
CA THR A 302 -0.75 -5.54 21.02
C THR A 302 -1.27 -4.18 21.53
N PRO A 303 -2.28 -4.19 22.44
CA PRO A 303 -3.12 -3.02 22.74
C PRO A 303 -2.41 -1.87 23.48
N GLN A 304 -1.21 -2.08 24.05
CA GLN A 304 -0.47 -1.03 24.79
C GLN A 304 0.69 -0.41 24.01
N LEU A 305 0.78 -0.61 22.69
CA LEU A 305 1.80 0.09 21.87
C LEU A 305 1.64 1.63 21.86
N PHE A 306 0.65 2.19 22.56
CA PHE A 306 0.20 3.57 22.49
C PHE A 306 -0.12 4.16 23.87
N ALA A 307 0.83 4.09 24.81
CA ALA A 307 0.76 4.87 26.05
C ALA A 307 0.92 6.38 25.74
N GLN A 308 0.22 7.22 26.51
CA GLN A 308 0.02 8.66 26.24
C GLN A 308 1.31 9.51 26.23
N ASP A 309 2.40 8.97 26.76
CA ASP A 309 3.70 9.58 27.03
C ASP A 309 4.70 9.48 25.86
N LEU A 310 4.40 8.72 24.82
CA LEU A 310 5.36 8.39 23.76
C LEU A 310 4.86 8.85 22.37
N GLY A 311 5.31 10.03 21.93
CA GLY A 311 5.59 10.37 20.52
C GLY A 311 4.49 10.18 19.48
N THR A 312 4.21 11.25 18.76
CA THR A 312 3.20 11.42 17.73
C THR A 312 3.05 10.35 16.62
N SER A 313 4.12 9.65 16.22
CA SER A 313 4.16 8.71 15.08
C SER A 313 3.19 7.50 15.15
N CYS A 314 2.52 7.32 16.27
CA CYS A 314 1.81 6.10 16.61
C CYS A 314 0.31 6.33 16.90
N ARG A 315 -0.20 7.56 16.84
CA ARG A 315 -1.60 7.84 17.21
C ARG A 315 -2.65 7.42 16.15
N HIS A 316 -2.25 7.00 14.95
CA HIS A 316 -3.12 6.94 13.78
C HIS A 316 -2.94 5.64 12.95
N PRO A 317 -4.02 5.00 12.43
CA PRO A 317 -4.01 3.75 11.64
C PRO A 317 -3.38 3.89 10.23
N VAL A 318 -2.50 4.87 10.06
CA VAL A 318 -2.16 5.50 8.78
C VAL A 318 -0.73 5.15 8.33
N GLN A 319 0.06 4.53 9.21
CA GLN A 319 1.42 4.06 8.91
C GLN A 319 1.60 2.58 9.27
N ILE A 320 1.89 1.74 8.28
CA ILE A 320 2.23 0.33 8.48
C ILE A 320 3.70 0.15 8.08
N ALA A 321 4.54 -0.19 9.05
CA ALA A 321 5.93 -0.59 8.83
C ALA A 321 6.03 -2.12 8.89
N ILE A 322 6.54 -2.72 7.82
CA ILE A 322 6.79 -4.16 7.71
C ILE A 322 8.32 -4.33 7.70
N GLY A 323 8.91 -5.30 8.41
CA GLY A 323 10.36 -5.58 8.33
C GLY A 323 11.05 -5.97 9.65
N LYS A 324 12.27 -6.53 9.53
CA LYS A 324 13.16 -6.84 10.67
C LYS A 324 13.83 -5.58 11.22
N PRO A 325 14.27 -5.53 12.49
CA PRO A 325 14.88 -4.35 13.11
C PRO A 325 16.05 -3.72 12.33
N GLU A 326 16.98 -4.54 11.83
CA GLU A 326 18.10 -4.06 10.99
C GLU A 326 17.65 -3.46 9.64
N GLU A 327 16.46 -3.82 9.17
CA GLU A 327 15.86 -3.33 7.93
C GLU A 327 14.92 -2.13 8.16
N LEU A 328 14.55 -1.84 9.41
CA LEU A 328 13.71 -0.69 9.74
C LEU A 328 14.42 0.64 9.44
N ALA A 329 15.76 0.66 9.51
CA ALA A 329 16.60 1.80 9.13
C ALA A 329 16.66 2.03 7.61
N THR A 330 16.29 1.03 6.81
CA THR A 330 16.31 1.05 5.34
C THR A 330 14.90 0.97 4.74
N LEU A 331 13.87 1.24 5.55
CA LEU A 331 12.49 1.31 5.08
C LEU A 331 12.38 2.29 3.93
N SER A 332 11.91 1.79 2.79
CA SER A 332 11.45 2.65 1.71
C SER A 332 9.93 2.74 1.78
N GLN A 333 9.41 3.90 1.44
CA GLN A 333 7.96 4.08 1.29
C GLN A 333 7.53 3.25 0.06
N VAL A 334 6.78 2.18 0.29
CA VAL A 334 6.35 1.25 -0.77
C VAL A 334 5.02 1.68 -1.38
N SER A 335 4.17 2.34 -0.59
CA SER A 335 2.92 2.92 -1.08
C SER A 335 2.53 4.14 -0.25
N SER A 336 2.12 5.23 -0.89
CA SER A 336 1.48 6.36 -0.22
C SER A 336 0.32 6.86 -1.05
N GLY A 337 -0.72 7.35 -0.39
CA GLY A 337 -1.85 7.96 -1.08
C GLY A 337 -2.82 8.65 -0.14
N ILE A 338 -3.48 9.67 -0.65
CA ILE A 338 -4.65 10.27 0.00
C ILE A 338 -5.80 9.29 -0.15
N SER A 339 -6.41 8.85 0.95
CA SER A 339 -7.62 8.02 0.86
C SER A 339 -8.77 8.85 0.32
N LEU A 340 -9.60 8.21 -0.50
CA LEU A 340 -10.89 8.77 -0.89
C LEU A 340 -11.84 8.88 0.30
N GLY A 341 -11.58 8.17 1.41
CA GLY A 341 -12.28 8.38 2.67
C GLY A 341 -11.99 9.76 3.26
N PHE A 342 -13.02 10.39 3.81
CA PHE A 342 -12.96 11.75 4.33
C PHE A 342 -13.71 11.84 5.66
N CYS A 343 -13.26 12.77 6.51
CA CYS A 343 -14.08 13.31 7.58
C CYS A 343 -15.06 14.32 7.02
N TYR A 344 -16.27 14.38 7.57
CA TYR A 344 -17.32 15.29 7.11
C TYR A 344 -17.95 16.04 8.27
N LEU A 345 -18.60 17.14 7.92
CA LEU A 345 -19.58 17.84 8.74
C LEU A 345 -20.91 17.85 8.01
N THR A 346 -21.98 17.45 8.69
CA THR A 346 -23.36 17.71 8.26
C THR A 346 -24.03 18.73 9.18
N ILE A 347 -24.95 19.50 8.60
CA ILE A 347 -25.58 20.63 9.26
C ILE A 347 -27.10 20.51 9.10
N ARG A 348 -27.80 20.38 10.24
CA ARG A 348 -29.26 20.42 10.28
C ARG A 348 -29.72 21.87 10.13
N LYS A 349 -30.57 22.10 9.13
CA LYS A 349 -31.24 23.40 8.94
C LYS A 349 -32.59 23.40 9.63
N GLY A 350 -32.99 24.55 10.16
CA GLY A 350 -34.28 24.72 10.84
C GLY A 350 -34.42 26.09 11.48
N SER A 351 -35.28 26.20 12.49
CA SER A 351 -35.56 27.47 13.17
C SER A 351 -34.34 28.07 13.88
N ARG A 352 -33.35 27.27 14.26
CA ARG A 352 -32.13 27.71 14.97
C ARG A 352 -30.99 28.11 14.05
N LEU A 353 -30.94 27.53 12.84
CA LEU A 353 -29.84 27.72 11.90
C LEU A 353 -30.39 27.64 10.46
N ASN A 354 -30.29 28.77 9.75
CA ASN A 354 -30.74 28.89 8.36
C ASN A 354 -29.61 28.57 7.36
N VAL A 355 -29.95 28.52 6.06
CA VAL A 355 -29.00 28.19 4.98
C VAL A 355 -27.81 29.16 4.92
N GLN A 356 -28.04 30.47 5.07
CA GLN A 356 -26.95 31.46 5.01
C GLN A 356 -25.99 31.31 6.19
N GLN A 357 -26.51 31.03 7.38
CA GLN A 357 -25.70 30.73 8.56
C GLN A 357 -24.91 29.43 8.40
N ALA A 358 -25.52 28.38 7.81
CA ALA A 358 -24.83 27.14 7.48
C ALA A 358 -23.67 27.37 6.50
N ARG A 359 -23.90 28.15 5.44
CA ARG A 359 -22.86 28.53 4.46
C ARG A 359 -21.74 29.32 5.12
N ARG A 360 -22.04 30.25 6.04
CA ARG A 360 -21.01 30.95 6.82
C ARG A 360 -20.18 29.99 7.67
N LEU A 361 -20.78 29.00 8.32
CA LEU A 361 -20.03 27.98 9.09
C LEU A 361 -19.08 27.18 8.19
N VAL A 362 -19.54 26.74 7.02
CA VAL A 362 -18.69 26.03 6.05
C VAL A 362 -17.58 26.94 5.52
N HIS A 363 -17.88 28.20 5.24
CA HIS A 363 -16.89 29.19 4.81
C HIS A 363 -15.79 29.36 5.87
N ILE A 364 -16.17 29.55 7.13
CA ILE A 364 -15.24 29.63 8.27
C ILE A 364 -14.33 28.41 8.31
N ILE A 365 -14.87 27.20 8.21
CA ILE A 365 -14.08 25.97 8.30
C ILE A 365 -13.01 25.89 7.20
N HIS A 366 -13.38 26.19 5.96
CA HIS A 366 -12.50 25.99 4.79
C HIS A 366 -11.57 27.18 4.49
N HIS A 367 -11.94 28.40 4.87
CA HIS A 367 -11.20 29.61 4.51
C HIS A 367 -10.47 30.26 5.70
N SER A 368 -10.74 29.84 6.93
CA SER A 368 -9.93 30.22 8.09
C SER A 368 -8.67 29.34 8.22
N SER A 369 -7.77 29.73 9.13
CA SER A 369 -6.62 28.89 9.50
C SER A 369 -7.00 27.65 10.32
N LEU A 370 -8.29 27.41 10.60
CA LEU A 370 -8.74 26.39 11.55
C LEU A 370 -8.32 24.97 11.16
N LEU A 371 -8.43 24.60 9.88
CA LEU A 371 -7.95 23.31 9.38
C LEU A 371 -6.41 23.22 9.36
N LYS A 372 -5.71 24.37 9.28
CA LYS A 372 -4.24 24.45 9.31
C LYS A 372 -3.68 24.40 10.73
N THR A 373 -4.49 24.71 11.75
CA THR A 373 -4.11 24.71 13.17
C THR A 373 -4.33 23.38 13.87
N LEU A 374 -4.82 22.35 13.17
CA LEU A 374 -5.03 21.03 13.78
C LEU A 374 -3.67 20.40 14.15
N PRO A 375 -3.42 20.06 15.42
CA PRO A 375 -2.18 19.43 15.92
C PRO A 375 -2.11 17.94 15.57
N VAL A 376 -2.39 17.61 14.32
CA VAL A 376 -2.13 16.27 13.76
C VAL A 376 -0.73 16.33 13.17
N ASP A 377 0.07 15.29 13.35
CA ASP A 377 1.43 15.27 12.81
C ASP A 377 1.51 15.81 11.39
N GLU A 378 2.51 16.65 11.16
CA GLU A 378 2.76 17.27 9.87
C GLU A 378 2.65 16.19 8.78
N ASN A 379 1.57 16.29 7.98
CA ASN A 379 1.23 15.44 6.83
C ASN A 379 0.33 14.18 7.04
N LEU A 380 -0.39 14.01 8.15
CA LEU A 380 -1.35 12.89 8.31
C LEU A 380 -2.75 13.16 7.73
N ILE A 381 -3.21 14.41 7.78
CA ILE A 381 -4.50 14.83 7.21
C ILE A 381 -4.27 15.89 6.14
N THR A 382 -5.17 15.95 5.16
CA THR A 382 -5.14 16.96 4.10
C THR A 382 -6.52 17.60 4.01
N PRO A 383 -6.64 18.94 4.15
CA PRO A 383 -7.89 19.64 3.95
C PRO A 383 -8.53 19.28 2.60
N SER A 384 -9.79 18.87 2.63
CA SER A 384 -10.50 18.45 1.41
C SER A 384 -10.94 19.68 0.63
N GLN A 385 -10.68 19.71 -0.68
CA GLN A 385 -11.21 20.74 -1.60
C GLN A 385 -12.43 20.23 -2.41
N ALA A 386 -12.71 18.93 -2.31
CA ALA A 386 -13.77 18.24 -3.02
C ALA A 386 -14.18 16.99 -2.22
N LEU A 387 -15.42 16.54 -2.39
CA LEU A 387 -15.94 15.32 -1.74
C LEU A 387 -15.31 14.06 -2.35
N LEU A 388 -15.25 14.02 -3.68
CA LEU A 388 -14.52 13.08 -4.53
C LEU A 388 -13.80 13.89 -5.62
N PRO A 389 -12.80 13.34 -6.32
CA PRO A 389 -12.15 14.03 -7.43
C PRO A 389 -13.17 14.63 -8.43
N GLY A 390 -13.15 15.96 -8.60
CA GLY A 390 -14.08 16.70 -9.45
C GLY A 390 -15.41 17.10 -8.81
N TRP A 391 -15.71 16.71 -7.56
CA TRP A 391 -16.92 17.07 -6.83
C TRP A 391 -16.61 18.21 -5.86
N ILE A 392 -16.36 19.39 -6.44
CA ILE A 392 -15.79 20.57 -5.77
C ILE A 392 -16.75 21.15 -4.73
N ILE A 393 -16.20 21.64 -3.61
CA ILE A 393 -16.96 22.37 -2.59
C ILE A 393 -17.37 23.74 -3.14
N PRO A 394 -18.67 24.10 -3.12
CA PRO A 394 -19.13 25.41 -3.60
C PRO A 394 -18.53 26.58 -2.83
N GLN A 395 -18.41 27.73 -3.50
CA GLN A 395 -18.06 29.01 -2.89
C GLN A 395 -19.26 29.95 -2.98
N TRP A 396 -19.53 30.68 -1.90
CA TRP A 396 -20.61 31.64 -1.81
C TRP A 396 -20.04 33.03 -1.58
N LEU A 397 -20.63 34.04 -2.22
CA LEU A 397 -20.32 35.45 -2.02
C LEU A 397 -21.08 35.98 -0.79
N ASP A 398 -20.53 37.00 -0.14
CA ASP A 398 -21.17 37.81 0.92
C ASP A 398 -21.65 37.03 2.17
N VAL A 399 -21.03 35.88 2.48
CA VAL A 399 -21.38 35.07 3.66
C VAL A 399 -20.77 35.60 4.97
N ASP A 400 -19.75 36.44 4.91
CA ASP A 400 -19.01 36.92 6.09
C ASP A 400 -19.84 37.80 7.03
N GLU A 401 -20.83 38.52 6.48
CA GLU A 401 -21.67 39.46 7.23
C GLU A 401 -22.87 38.76 7.94
N THR A 402 -23.15 37.50 7.61
CA THR A 402 -24.36 36.81 8.12
C THR A 402 -24.22 36.45 9.60
N PRO A 403 -25.01 36.99 10.56
CA PRO A 403 -24.82 36.72 11.98
C PRO A 403 -24.99 35.23 12.35
N LEU A 404 -24.06 34.68 13.12
CA LEU A 404 -24.15 33.30 13.63
C LEU A 404 -25.19 33.19 14.76
N PRO A 405 -25.81 32.01 14.95
CA PRO A 405 -26.66 31.77 16.12
C PRO A 405 -25.89 31.93 17.43
N LYS A 406 -26.58 32.28 18.51
CA LYS A 406 -25.95 32.44 19.83
C LYS A 406 -25.47 31.12 20.44
N LYS A 407 -26.17 30.02 20.12
CA LYS A 407 -25.89 28.68 20.65
C LYS A 407 -26.07 27.62 19.58
N LEU A 408 -25.15 26.68 19.52
CA LEU A 408 -25.17 25.50 18.66
C LEU A 408 -24.74 24.26 19.43
N THR A 409 -25.17 23.09 18.95
CA THR A 409 -24.77 21.79 19.48
C THR A 409 -24.11 20.95 18.39
N LEU A 410 -22.94 20.39 18.67
CA LEU A 410 -22.20 19.50 17.77
C LEU A 410 -22.07 18.11 18.38
N ALA A 411 -22.65 17.11 17.73
CA ALA A 411 -22.39 15.71 18.00
C ALA A 411 -21.24 15.20 17.11
N TYR A 412 -20.33 14.41 17.64
CA TYR A 412 -19.27 13.78 16.86
C TYR A 412 -18.88 12.42 17.42
N HIS A 413 -18.39 11.54 16.57
CA HIS A 413 -17.90 10.22 16.96
C HIS A 413 -16.42 10.03 16.61
N LEU A 414 -15.87 8.83 16.82
CA LEU A 414 -14.48 8.51 16.46
C LEU A 414 -14.25 8.72 14.95
N PRO A 415 -13.05 9.11 14.52
CA PRO A 415 -11.78 9.04 15.26
C PRO A 415 -11.41 10.33 16.02
N ILE A 416 -10.32 10.29 16.79
CA ILE A 416 -9.95 11.33 17.78
C ILE A 416 -9.62 12.69 17.15
N GLU A 417 -9.28 12.70 15.87
CA GLU A 417 -8.99 13.88 15.05
C GLU A 417 -10.24 14.78 14.98
N LEU A 418 -11.44 14.18 14.97
CA LEU A 418 -12.69 14.92 15.05
C LEU A 418 -12.91 15.60 16.41
N HIS A 419 -12.41 15.02 17.51
CA HIS A 419 -12.45 15.65 18.82
C HIS A 419 -11.64 16.95 18.81
N THR A 420 -10.41 16.89 18.29
CA THR A 420 -9.54 18.06 18.15
C THR A 420 -10.17 19.13 17.26
N MET A 421 -10.76 18.73 16.13
CA MET A 421 -11.48 19.64 15.24
C MET A 421 -12.68 20.30 15.94
N ALA A 422 -13.49 19.52 16.65
CA ALA A 422 -14.65 20.01 17.39
C ALA A 422 -14.26 21.03 18.46
N GLU A 423 -13.17 20.77 19.20
CA GLU A 423 -12.63 21.70 20.19
C GLU A 423 -12.13 23.00 19.53
N GLN A 424 -11.36 22.92 18.44
CA GLN A 424 -10.91 24.12 17.73
C GLN A 424 -12.09 24.95 17.19
N LEU A 425 -13.11 24.29 16.64
CA LEU A 425 -14.33 24.95 16.20
C LEU A 425 -15.06 25.64 17.36
N ARG A 426 -15.15 25.00 18.54
CA ARG A 426 -15.74 25.60 19.73
C ARG A 426 -15.02 26.89 20.14
N HIS A 427 -13.69 26.87 20.19
CA HIS A 427 -12.91 28.05 20.55
C HIS A 427 -13.08 29.16 19.51
N TYR A 428 -13.02 28.83 18.23
CA TYR A 428 -13.15 29.82 17.16
C TYR A 428 -14.54 30.47 17.14
N LEU A 429 -15.62 29.68 17.22
CA LEU A 429 -16.99 30.18 17.24
C LEU A 429 -17.28 31.04 18.48
N ALA A 430 -16.66 30.75 19.63
CA ALA A 430 -16.78 31.59 20.82
C ALA A 430 -16.24 33.01 20.58
N THR A 431 -15.16 33.18 19.80
CA THR A 431 -14.64 34.51 19.44
C THR A 431 -15.61 35.32 18.57
N LEU A 432 -16.49 34.62 17.85
CA LEU A 432 -17.55 35.20 17.03
C LEU A 432 -18.89 35.33 17.77
N GLY A 433 -18.93 35.07 19.09
CA GLY A 433 -20.13 35.20 19.92
C GLY A 433 -21.12 34.04 19.81
N CYS A 434 -20.69 32.88 19.30
CA CYS A 434 -21.50 31.66 19.20
C CYS A 434 -20.97 30.59 20.18
N GLU A 435 -21.79 30.20 21.15
CA GLU A 435 -21.48 29.13 22.10
C GLU A 435 -21.71 27.75 21.44
N LEU A 436 -20.68 26.91 21.35
CA LEU A 436 -20.79 25.55 20.79
C LEU A 436 -20.71 24.49 21.90
N THR A 437 -21.80 23.75 22.10
CA THR A 437 -21.84 22.58 23.00
C THR A 437 -21.38 21.33 22.27
N LEU A 438 -20.40 20.62 22.82
CA LEU A 438 -19.83 19.41 22.23
C LEU A 438 -20.41 18.15 22.88
N ILE A 439 -20.83 17.19 22.06
CA ILE A 439 -21.35 15.88 22.51
C ILE A 439 -20.55 14.77 21.84
N PHE A 440 -19.69 14.10 22.59
CA PHE A 440 -18.92 12.97 22.10
C PHE A 440 -19.72 11.67 22.15
N HIS A 441 -19.75 10.95 21.03
CA HIS A 441 -20.28 9.59 20.93
C HIS A 441 -19.13 8.60 20.76
N ASN A 442 -18.89 7.77 21.77
CA ASN A 442 -17.80 6.80 21.77
C ASN A 442 -18.11 5.55 20.94
N ALA A 443 -18.28 5.73 19.63
CA ALA A 443 -18.42 4.66 18.65
C ALA A 443 -17.77 5.07 17.32
N LYS A 444 -17.69 4.14 16.35
CA LYS A 444 -17.17 4.38 14.99
C LYS A 444 -18.27 4.75 13.98
N ASN A 445 -19.52 4.76 14.40
CA ASN A 445 -20.67 5.08 13.58
C ASN A 445 -21.76 5.72 14.45
N TRP A 446 -22.92 5.98 13.86
CA TRP A 446 -24.04 6.65 14.52
C TRP A 446 -25.04 5.72 15.21
N ASP A 447 -24.75 4.42 15.25
CA ASP A 447 -25.68 3.44 15.83
C ASP A 447 -25.90 3.72 17.32
N ASN A 448 -27.16 3.74 17.75
CA ASN A 448 -27.57 4.00 19.13
C ASN A 448 -27.09 5.36 19.69
N CYS A 449 -26.95 6.39 18.84
CA CYS A 449 -26.58 7.74 19.27
C CYS A 449 -27.82 8.63 19.53
N PRO A 450 -28.26 8.81 20.80
CA PRO A 450 -29.44 9.63 21.11
C PRO A 450 -29.23 11.12 20.81
N ALA A 451 -27.96 11.57 20.79
CA ALA A 451 -27.59 12.97 20.58
C ALA A 451 -27.92 13.48 19.17
N LEU A 452 -28.08 12.59 18.18
CA LEU A 452 -28.43 12.98 16.81
C LEU A 452 -29.75 13.76 16.74
N ALA A 453 -30.73 13.40 17.57
CA ALA A 453 -32.04 14.06 17.55
C ALA A 453 -31.98 15.53 18.01
N GLN A 454 -30.97 15.92 18.78
CA GLN A 454 -30.86 17.25 19.40
C GLN A 454 -29.72 18.11 18.85
N ALA A 455 -28.76 17.51 18.15
CA ALA A 455 -27.61 18.21 17.59
C ALA A 455 -27.98 19.04 16.35
N ASP A 456 -27.35 20.21 16.23
CA ASP A 456 -27.46 21.10 15.08
C ASP A 456 -26.39 20.77 14.02
N LEU A 457 -25.25 20.27 14.49
CA LEU A 457 -24.09 19.87 13.70
C LEU A 457 -23.72 18.40 14.02
N MET A 458 -23.33 17.63 13.00
CA MET A 458 -22.83 16.27 13.19
C MET A 458 -21.52 16.06 12.43
N MET A 459 -20.46 15.62 13.12
CA MET A 459 -19.17 15.29 12.50
C MET A 459 -18.87 13.80 12.61
N GLY A 460 -18.44 13.21 11.51
CA GLY A 460 -18.06 11.80 11.43
C GLY A 460 -17.04 11.55 10.34
N ASP A 461 -16.67 10.29 10.16
CA ASP A 461 -15.85 9.84 9.04
C ASP A 461 -16.64 8.95 8.09
N ARG A 462 -16.24 8.96 6.83
CA ARG A 462 -16.77 8.05 5.83
C ARG A 462 -15.65 7.31 5.13
N LEU A 463 -15.73 5.99 5.22
CA LEU A 463 -14.93 5.08 4.42
C LEU A 463 -15.48 5.05 3.00
N ILE A 464 -14.60 5.24 2.03
CA ILE A 464 -14.92 5.09 0.61
C ILE A 464 -14.33 3.78 0.09
N GLY A 465 -15.21 2.92 -0.42
CA GLY A 465 -14.90 1.58 -0.92
C GLY A 465 -14.27 1.56 -2.30
N GLU A 466 -14.26 0.38 -2.91
CA GLU A 466 -13.70 0.14 -4.26
C GLU A 466 -14.54 0.78 -5.37
N ALA A 467 -15.83 1.05 -5.11
CA ALA A 467 -16.72 1.81 -5.98
C ALA A 467 -17.19 3.08 -5.24
N PRO A 468 -16.51 4.23 -5.42
CA PRO A 468 -16.75 5.45 -4.64
C PRO A 468 -18.17 5.98 -4.74
N GLU A 469 -18.72 6.11 -5.95
CA GLU A 469 -20.05 6.64 -6.18
C GLU A 469 -21.13 5.73 -5.60
N TYR A 470 -21.01 4.42 -5.79
CA TYR A 470 -21.92 3.47 -5.17
C TYR A 470 -21.85 3.54 -3.63
N THR A 471 -20.64 3.68 -3.06
CA THR A 471 -20.47 3.82 -1.61
C THR A 471 -21.22 5.05 -1.07
N LEU A 472 -21.23 6.15 -1.84
CA LEU A 472 -21.97 7.36 -1.50
C LEU A 472 -23.50 7.21 -1.68
N GLU A 473 -23.97 6.49 -2.71
CA GLU A 473 -25.40 6.16 -2.85
C GLU A 473 -25.90 5.32 -1.67
N GLN A 474 -25.15 4.28 -1.32
CA GLN A 474 -25.42 3.42 -0.17
C GLN A 474 -25.45 4.23 1.13
N TRP A 475 -24.53 5.20 1.28
CA TRP A 475 -24.48 6.07 2.44
C TRP A 475 -25.74 6.92 2.59
N LEU A 476 -26.21 7.57 1.52
CA LEU A 476 -27.46 8.35 1.53
C LEU A 476 -28.70 7.49 1.82
N ARG A 477 -28.69 6.22 1.41
CA ARG A 477 -29.82 5.31 1.57
C ARG A 477 -29.92 4.66 2.95
N CYS A 478 -28.79 4.22 3.50
CA CYS A 478 -28.79 3.30 4.65
C CYS A 478 -28.37 3.95 5.98
N ASP A 479 -27.60 5.05 5.94
CA ASP A 479 -27.03 5.63 7.15
C ASP A 479 -28.09 6.35 8.00
N GLN A 480 -28.00 6.18 9.32
CA GLN A 480 -28.97 6.72 10.27
C GLN A 480 -28.88 8.24 10.41
N ILE A 481 -27.80 8.86 9.93
CA ILE A 481 -27.61 10.31 10.05
C ILE A 481 -28.64 11.12 9.25
N TRP A 482 -29.08 10.65 8.08
CA TRP A 482 -29.81 11.47 7.11
C TRP A 482 -31.20 11.93 7.57
N PRO A 483 -32.05 11.08 8.21
CA PRO A 483 -33.29 11.53 8.83
C PRO A 483 -33.12 12.53 9.97
N HIS A 484 -31.90 12.66 10.50
CA HIS A 484 -31.55 13.64 11.52
C HIS A 484 -30.92 14.91 10.94
N VAL A 485 -30.45 14.90 9.69
CA VAL A 485 -29.89 16.09 9.03
C VAL A 485 -30.96 16.81 8.22
N LEU A 486 -31.81 16.03 7.55
CA LEU A 486 -32.91 16.50 6.71
C LEU A 486 -34.23 16.38 7.47
N ASP A 487 -35.13 17.34 7.28
CA ASP A 487 -36.51 17.20 7.76
C ASP A 487 -37.25 16.10 6.98
N ALA A 488 -38.42 15.68 7.47
CA ALA A 488 -39.15 14.58 6.86
C ALA A 488 -39.47 14.81 5.36
N PRO A 489 -39.95 15.99 4.93
CA PRO A 489 -40.16 16.27 3.51
C PRO A 489 -38.87 16.19 2.67
N ALA A 490 -37.77 16.79 3.11
CA ALA A 490 -36.51 16.78 2.37
C ALA A 490 -35.89 15.38 2.33
N PHE A 491 -36.00 14.60 3.41
CA PHE A 491 -35.54 13.23 3.44
C PHE A 491 -36.38 12.33 2.51
N SER A 492 -37.70 12.48 2.50
CA SER A 492 -38.57 11.77 1.54
C SER A 492 -38.26 12.15 0.10
N HIS A 493 -37.98 13.43 -0.18
CA HIS A 493 -37.53 13.88 -1.49
C HIS A 493 -36.21 13.22 -1.89
N LEU A 494 -35.21 13.20 -1.00
CA LEU A 494 -33.93 12.53 -1.24
C LEU A 494 -34.14 11.05 -1.58
N GLN A 495 -34.93 10.32 -0.81
CA GLN A 495 -35.23 8.90 -1.09
C GLN A 495 -35.88 8.71 -2.47
N ALA A 496 -36.85 9.55 -2.82
CA ALA A 496 -37.48 9.52 -4.14
C ALA A 496 -36.48 9.84 -5.28
N THR A 497 -35.53 10.75 -5.05
CA THR A 497 -34.45 11.03 -6.01
C THR A 497 -33.52 9.83 -6.17
N LEU A 498 -33.11 9.17 -5.09
CA LEU A 498 -32.29 7.96 -5.13
C LEU A 498 -33.00 6.81 -5.83
N ASP A 499 -34.31 6.71 -5.67
CA ASP A 499 -35.15 5.75 -6.38
C ASP A 499 -35.23 6.03 -7.89
N ALA A 500 -35.32 7.30 -8.29
CA ALA A 500 -35.28 7.69 -9.69
C ALA A 500 -33.89 7.48 -10.33
N LEU A 501 -32.82 7.65 -9.55
CA LEU A 501 -31.44 7.34 -9.95
C LEU A 501 -31.25 5.84 -10.18
N GLN A 502 -31.77 5.02 -9.27
CA GLN A 502 -31.63 3.57 -9.28
C GLN A 502 -32.20 2.93 -10.57
N ILE A 503 -33.28 3.47 -11.13
CA ILE A 503 -33.93 2.93 -12.34
C ILE A 503 -33.23 3.36 -13.65
N GLN A 504 -32.19 4.20 -13.59
CA GLN A 504 -31.45 4.62 -14.79
C GLN A 504 -30.53 3.49 -15.28
N PRO A 505 -30.75 2.91 -16.48
CA PRO A 505 -29.91 1.83 -16.99
C PRO A 505 -28.50 2.32 -17.35
N ASN A 506 -28.42 3.52 -17.93
CA ASN A 506 -27.14 4.12 -18.30
C ASN A 506 -26.38 4.55 -17.05
N GLU A 507 -25.22 3.94 -16.87
CA GLU A 507 -24.40 4.15 -15.69
C GLU A 507 -23.79 5.56 -15.62
N LYS A 508 -23.37 6.14 -16.75
CA LYS A 508 -22.80 7.50 -16.77
C LYS A 508 -23.84 8.52 -16.34
N ASP A 509 -25.07 8.38 -16.83
CA ASP A 509 -26.18 9.26 -16.47
C ASP A 509 -26.54 9.12 -15.00
N ARG A 510 -26.57 7.87 -14.50
CA ARG A 510 -26.81 7.57 -13.08
C ARG A 510 -25.74 8.21 -12.17
N ARG A 511 -24.46 8.12 -12.54
CA ARG A 511 -23.35 8.74 -11.80
C ARG A 511 -23.41 10.27 -11.84
N ALA A 512 -23.64 10.86 -13.01
CA ALA A 512 -23.77 12.31 -13.16
C ALA A 512 -24.95 12.86 -12.35
N ALA A 513 -26.05 12.10 -12.31
CA ALA A 513 -27.22 12.49 -11.53
C ALA A 513 -26.97 12.34 -10.01
N LEU A 514 -26.21 11.33 -9.55
CA LEU A 514 -25.79 11.24 -8.15
C LEU A 514 -24.84 12.38 -7.76
N GLN A 515 -23.91 12.75 -8.65
CA GLN A 515 -23.04 13.92 -8.45
C GLN A 515 -23.87 15.20 -8.24
N ARG A 516 -24.96 15.38 -9.00
CA ARG A 516 -25.88 16.52 -8.81
C ARG A 516 -26.57 16.50 -7.44
N VAL A 517 -26.93 15.33 -6.90
CA VAL A 517 -27.49 15.22 -5.55
C VAL A 517 -26.49 15.73 -4.51
N PHE A 518 -25.24 15.27 -4.57
CA PHE A 518 -24.21 15.73 -3.65
C PHE A 518 -23.83 17.19 -3.86
N ALA A 519 -23.82 17.68 -5.11
CA ALA A 519 -23.61 19.09 -5.40
C ALA A 519 -24.69 19.96 -4.72
N GLY A 520 -25.97 19.56 -4.77
CA GLY A 520 -27.05 20.24 -4.06
C GLY A 520 -26.89 20.19 -2.53
N LEU A 521 -26.55 19.01 -1.99
CA LEU A 521 -26.29 18.88 -0.54
C LEU A 521 -25.14 19.77 -0.08
N MET A 522 -24.08 19.91 -0.88
CA MET A 522 -22.97 20.81 -0.58
C MET A 522 -23.34 22.28 -0.77
N ASP A 523 -24.09 22.64 -1.83
CA ASP A 523 -24.50 24.03 -2.09
C ASP A 523 -25.42 24.59 -1.00
N ASP A 524 -26.29 23.76 -0.43
CA ASP A 524 -27.14 24.11 0.70
C ASP A 524 -26.43 23.98 2.06
N ALA A 525 -25.10 23.78 2.04
CA ALA A 525 -24.26 23.53 3.22
C ALA A 525 -24.81 22.42 4.14
N THR A 526 -25.54 21.44 3.57
CA THR A 526 -26.04 20.26 4.30
C THR A 526 -24.90 19.32 4.66
N LEU A 527 -23.92 19.22 3.77
CA LEU A 527 -22.76 18.36 3.87
C LEU A 527 -21.54 19.14 3.41
N THR A 528 -20.42 19.00 4.10
CA THR A 528 -19.11 19.41 3.61
C THR A 528 -18.05 18.40 4.03
N PRO A 529 -17.13 17.99 3.14
CA PRO A 529 -15.94 17.25 3.55
C PRO A 529 -15.02 18.19 4.33
N LEU A 530 -14.29 17.66 5.30
CA LEU A 530 -13.36 18.41 6.15
C LEU A 530 -11.92 18.14 5.72
N PHE A 531 -11.50 16.89 5.83
CA PHE A 531 -10.15 16.45 5.47
C PHE A 531 -10.11 14.96 5.12
N ASN A 532 -9.14 14.60 4.29
CA ASN A 532 -8.79 13.22 3.95
C ASN A 532 -7.60 12.76 4.79
N TYR A 533 -7.48 11.44 4.97
CA TYR A 533 -6.31 10.82 5.59
C TYR A 533 -5.23 10.50 4.55
N HIS A 534 -3.97 10.73 4.89
CA HIS A 534 -2.82 10.45 4.04
C HIS A 534 -2.08 9.19 4.49
N TYR A 535 -2.35 8.07 3.83
CA TYR A 535 -1.81 6.76 4.19
C TYR A 535 -0.41 6.55 3.65
N ARG A 536 0.44 5.91 4.47
CA ARG A 536 1.78 5.49 4.09
C ARG A 536 2.00 4.03 4.52
N ILE A 537 2.47 3.22 3.59
CA ILE A 537 2.98 1.88 3.85
C ILE A 537 4.47 1.91 3.58
N SER A 538 5.23 1.53 4.59
CA SER A 538 6.68 1.37 4.50
C SER A 538 6.99 -0.12 4.67
N ALA A 539 7.82 -0.66 3.78
CA ALA A 539 8.28 -2.03 3.87
C ALA A 539 9.74 -2.11 3.42
N PRO A 540 10.47 -3.18 3.76
CA PRO A 540 11.87 -3.31 3.39
C PRO A 540 11.93 -3.64 1.90
N PRO A 541 13.09 -3.44 1.25
CA PRO A 541 13.28 -3.72 -0.18
C PRO A 541 12.86 -5.15 -0.62
N GLY A 542 12.84 -6.12 0.31
CA GLY A 542 12.42 -7.50 0.06
C GLY A 542 10.90 -7.73 -0.02
N VAL A 543 10.07 -6.82 0.50
CA VAL A 543 8.60 -6.96 0.52
C VAL A 543 8.00 -6.14 -0.62
N ASN A 544 7.43 -6.84 -1.61
CA ASN A 544 6.92 -6.25 -2.85
C ASN A 544 5.44 -6.59 -3.08
N GLY A 545 4.71 -5.71 -3.80
CA GLY A 545 3.30 -5.91 -4.14
C GLY A 545 2.27 -5.51 -3.07
N VAL A 546 2.70 -4.96 -1.94
CA VAL A 546 1.80 -4.37 -0.95
C VAL A 546 1.26 -3.05 -1.50
N ARG A 547 -0.05 -2.96 -1.71
CA ARG A 547 -0.74 -1.75 -2.15
C ARG A 547 -1.90 -1.43 -1.20
N LEU A 548 -2.13 -0.14 -0.99
CA LEU A 548 -3.35 0.37 -0.37
C LEU A 548 -4.53 0.19 -1.34
N THR A 549 -5.65 -0.34 -0.85
CA THR A 549 -6.93 -0.25 -1.56
C THR A 549 -7.52 1.16 -1.43
N PRO A 550 -8.53 1.55 -2.24
CA PRO A 550 -9.23 2.84 -2.07
C PRO A 550 -9.79 3.04 -0.64
N ALA A 551 -10.21 1.95 0.00
CA ALA A 551 -10.62 1.90 1.41
C ALA A 551 -9.46 1.83 2.41
N ALA A 552 -8.22 2.09 1.98
CA ALA A 552 -6.97 1.97 2.75
C ALA A 552 -6.75 0.61 3.45
N GLY A 553 -7.24 -0.48 2.85
CA GLY A 553 -6.90 -1.86 3.24
C GLY A 553 -5.62 -2.34 2.56
N LEU A 554 -5.06 -3.47 3.02
CA LEU A 554 -3.88 -4.09 2.39
C LEU A 554 -4.32 -5.06 1.28
N ASN A 555 -3.73 -4.99 0.10
CA ASN A 555 -3.98 -6.02 -0.91
C ASN A 555 -3.21 -7.31 -0.58
N LEU A 556 -3.89 -8.28 0.04
CA LEU A 556 -3.30 -9.54 0.51
C LEU A 556 -3.27 -10.67 -0.55
N ALA A 557 -4.01 -10.51 -1.65
CA ALA A 557 -4.17 -11.55 -2.66
C ALA A 557 -3.08 -11.55 -3.76
N LYS A 558 -2.23 -10.52 -3.85
CA LYS A 558 -1.10 -10.47 -4.80
C LYS A 558 0.11 -9.68 -4.25
N PRO A 559 0.88 -10.21 -3.28
CA PRO A 559 2.23 -9.73 -3.05
C PRO A 559 3.15 -10.36 -4.10
N GLY A 560 3.66 -9.55 -5.04
CA GLY A 560 4.64 -10.04 -6.01
C GLY A 560 6.00 -10.18 -5.34
N SER A 561 6.57 -11.39 -5.29
CA SER A 561 8.00 -11.58 -4.99
C SER A 561 8.68 -12.31 -6.15
N ARG A 562 9.89 -11.86 -6.51
CA ARG A 562 10.80 -12.55 -7.43
C ARG A 562 10.91 -14.04 -7.05
N ARG A 563 10.96 -14.91 -8.07
CA ARG A 563 11.58 -16.25 -7.92
C ARG A 563 12.99 -16.04 -7.36
N LEU A 564 13.30 -16.62 -6.21
CA LEU A 564 14.67 -17.02 -5.91
C LEU A 564 15.12 -17.93 -7.06
N ARG A 565 16.27 -17.65 -7.66
CA ARG A 565 16.84 -18.48 -8.73
C ARG A 565 17.02 -19.89 -8.17
N SER A 566 16.27 -20.82 -8.74
CA SER A 566 16.50 -22.25 -8.57
C SER A 566 17.74 -22.64 -9.37
N GLU A 567 18.92 -22.62 -8.74
CA GLU A 567 20.08 -23.34 -9.26
C GLU A 567 20.25 -24.74 -8.63
N GLU A 568 19.34 -25.18 -7.74
CA GLU A 568 19.43 -26.52 -7.12
C GLU A 568 18.21 -27.46 -7.32
N ALA A 569 17.23 -27.11 -8.15
CA ALA A 569 16.14 -28.04 -8.50
C ALA A 569 16.47 -28.82 -9.79
N GLY A 570 17.62 -29.51 -9.78
CA GLY A 570 17.95 -30.49 -10.79
C GLY A 570 17.27 -31.83 -10.47
N ARG A 571 16.43 -32.28 -11.41
CA ARG A 571 15.79 -33.61 -11.50
C ARG A 571 14.55 -33.78 -10.60
N TYR A 572 13.36 -33.70 -11.20
CA TYR A 572 12.43 -34.83 -11.34
C TYR A 572 11.11 -34.37 -12.01
N TYR A 573 10.70 -35.17 -13.01
CA TYR A 573 9.42 -35.23 -13.74
C TYR A 573 9.16 -34.34 -14.97
N PRO A 574 9.10 -34.95 -16.18
CA PRO A 574 8.56 -34.36 -17.40
C PRO A 574 7.12 -34.86 -17.63
N HIS A 575 6.13 -33.97 -17.75
CA HIS A 575 4.98 -34.17 -18.64
C HIS A 575 4.37 -32.81 -19.00
N ALA A 576 4.03 -32.70 -20.28
CA ALA A 576 3.71 -31.48 -21.00
C ALA A 576 2.47 -30.74 -20.44
N LEU A 577 2.62 -29.43 -20.22
CA LEU A 577 1.51 -28.49 -20.12
C LEU A 577 1.11 -28.04 -21.54
N PRO A 578 -0.17 -28.17 -21.95
CA PRO A 578 -0.62 -27.83 -23.30
C PRO A 578 -0.69 -26.32 -23.55
N TYR A 579 -0.44 -25.95 -24.81
CA TYR A 579 -0.28 -24.61 -25.41
C TYR A 579 -1.49 -23.63 -25.32
N TRP A 580 -2.48 -23.88 -24.46
CA TRP A 580 -3.68 -23.03 -24.32
C TRP A 580 -3.71 -22.19 -23.02
N LEU A 581 -2.61 -22.16 -22.25
CA LEU A 581 -2.45 -21.34 -21.04
C LEU A 581 -1.85 -19.94 -21.27
N SER A 582 -1.62 -19.51 -22.51
CA SER A 582 -0.94 -18.26 -22.83
C SER A 582 -1.85 -17.01 -22.92
N SER A 583 -3.17 -17.15 -22.73
CA SER A 583 -4.12 -16.08 -23.10
C SER A 583 -4.86 -15.36 -21.96
N PHE A 584 -4.64 -15.68 -20.67
CA PHE A 584 -5.45 -15.09 -19.58
C PHE A 584 -4.70 -14.60 -18.33
N ILE A 585 -3.40 -14.31 -18.45
CA ILE A 585 -2.62 -13.63 -17.40
C ILE A 585 -2.05 -12.33 -18.00
N ARG A 586 -2.61 -11.16 -17.65
CA ARG A 586 -1.89 -9.90 -17.89
C ARG A 586 -0.86 -9.72 -16.77
N ILE A 587 0.35 -10.22 -17.03
CA ILE A 587 1.57 -9.78 -16.35
C ILE A 587 1.72 -8.29 -16.70
N THR A 588 1.63 -7.39 -15.73
CA THR A 588 2.01 -5.99 -15.98
C THR A 588 3.52 -5.94 -16.07
N MET A 589 4.07 -6.07 -17.28
CA MET A 589 5.50 -5.96 -17.53
C MET A 589 5.97 -4.55 -17.20
N LYS A 590 7.05 -4.42 -16.42
CA LYS A 590 7.72 -3.14 -16.17
C LYS A 590 8.49 -2.73 -17.42
N ARG A 591 8.19 -1.53 -17.90
CA ARG A 591 8.75 -1.00 -19.15
C ARG A 591 9.50 0.31 -18.89
N ALA A 592 10.68 0.43 -19.48
CA ALA A 592 11.45 1.67 -19.46
C ALA A 592 11.87 2.09 -20.87
N VAL A 593 12.01 3.39 -21.08
CA VAL A 593 12.63 3.97 -22.27
C VAL A 593 13.98 4.57 -21.86
N VAL A 594 15.08 4.06 -22.42
CA VAL A 594 16.43 4.60 -22.22
C VAL A 594 16.72 5.59 -23.35
N VAL A 595 17.06 6.83 -22.99
CA VAL A 595 17.66 7.80 -23.91
C VAL A 595 19.07 7.33 -24.22
N PHE A 596 19.26 6.77 -25.41
CA PHE A 596 20.41 5.95 -25.73
C PHE A 596 21.24 6.57 -26.86
N SER A 597 22.51 6.85 -26.58
CA SER A 597 23.46 7.45 -27.53
C SER A 597 24.53 6.48 -28.04
N GLY A 598 24.68 5.31 -27.41
CA GLY A 598 25.78 4.39 -27.71
C GLY A 598 27.14 4.79 -27.11
N GLY A 599 27.18 5.86 -26.31
CA GLY A 599 28.33 6.26 -25.50
C GLY A 599 28.42 5.55 -24.16
N GLN A 600 29.47 5.86 -23.38
CA GLN A 600 29.74 5.24 -22.07
C GLN A 600 28.55 5.30 -21.12
N ASP A 601 28.07 6.51 -20.89
CA ASP A 601 27.12 6.83 -19.84
C ASP A 601 25.75 6.18 -20.14
N SER A 602 25.24 6.37 -21.37
CA SER A 602 23.96 5.79 -21.79
C SER A 602 24.00 4.26 -21.92
N THR A 603 25.15 3.66 -22.25
CA THR A 603 25.33 2.20 -22.27
C THR A 603 25.39 1.62 -20.85
N THR A 604 25.96 2.34 -19.90
CA THR A 604 25.96 1.96 -18.48
C THR A 604 24.54 2.00 -17.90
N CYS A 605 23.78 3.05 -18.20
CA CYS A 605 22.36 3.12 -17.84
C CYS A 605 21.54 2.00 -18.49
N LEU A 606 21.80 1.66 -19.75
CA LEU A 606 21.13 0.56 -20.42
C LEU A 606 21.43 -0.79 -19.75
N ALA A 607 22.70 -1.03 -19.41
CA ALA A 607 23.10 -2.24 -18.69
C ALA A 607 22.34 -2.39 -17.36
N GLN A 608 22.20 -1.30 -16.61
CA GLN A 608 21.42 -1.28 -15.38
C GLN A 608 19.92 -1.49 -15.64
N ALA A 609 19.34 -0.80 -16.63
CA ALA A 609 17.93 -0.89 -16.97
C ALA A 609 17.51 -2.32 -17.33
N LEU A 610 18.36 -3.06 -18.05
CA LEU A 610 18.12 -4.46 -18.43
C LEU A 610 18.04 -5.42 -17.23
N HIS A 611 18.57 -5.02 -16.07
CA HIS A 611 18.43 -5.79 -14.82
C HIS A 611 17.22 -5.37 -13.98
N GLN A 612 16.67 -4.17 -14.23
CA GLN A 612 15.62 -3.55 -13.43
C GLN A 612 14.22 -3.65 -14.07
N TYR A 613 14.14 -3.74 -15.39
CA TYR A 613 12.90 -3.70 -16.17
C TYR A 613 12.71 -4.95 -17.02
N ASP A 614 11.45 -5.35 -17.25
CA ASP A 614 11.08 -6.54 -18.02
C ASP A 614 11.18 -6.30 -19.54
N GLU A 615 10.79 -5.11 -20.01
CA GLU A 615 11.02 -4.67 -21.39
C GLU A 615 11.71 -3.30 -21.41
N VAL A 616 12.93 -3.25 -21.93
CA VAL A 616 13.67 -2.00 -22.12
C VAL A 616 13.60 -1.58 -23.57
N HIS A 617 13.12 -0.37 -23.80
CA HIS A 617 13.13 0.29 -25.10
C HIS A 617 14.28 1.29 -25.12
N CYS A 618 14.94 1.44 -26.26
CA CYS A 618 15.90 2.53 -26.48
C CYS A 618 15.31 3.56 -27.42
N VAL A 619 15.64 4.84 -27.21
CA VAL A 619 15.41 5.91 -28.16
C VAL A 619 16.72 6.64 -28.45
N THR A 620 17.07 6.76 -29.73
CA THR A 620 18.23 7.52 -30.19
C THR A 620 17.77 8.64 -31.11
N PHE A 621 18.33 9.82 -30.89
CA PHE A 621 18.00 11.03 -31.64
C PHE A 621 19.07 11.26 -32.70
N ASP A 622 18.64 11.36 -33.96
CA ASP A 622 19.44 11.93 -35.04
C ASP A 622 19.13 13.43 -35.06
N TYR A 623 20.01 14.21 -34.46
CA TYR A 623 19.92 15.67 -34.44
C TYR A 623 20.91 16.29 -35.44
N GLY A 624 21.36 15.51 -36.44
CA GLY A 624 22.39 15.93 -37.40
C GLY A 624 23.74 16.16 -36.74
N GLN A 625 24.08 15.31 -35.76
CA GLN A 625 25.40 15.27 -35.14
C GLN A 625 26.52 14.99 -36.16
N ARG A 626 27.69 15.59 -35.91
CA ARG A 626 28.91 15.54 -36.76
C ARG A 626 29.26 14.15 -37.28
N HIS A 627 29.08 13.10 -36.47
CA HIS A 627 29.39 11.73 -36.86
C HIS A 627 28.17 10.83 -36.79
N ARG A 628 27.76 10.26 -37.93
CA ARG A 628 26.72 9.22 -37.97
C ARG A 628 27.16 7.90 -37.31
N ALA A 629 28.48 7.73 -37.09
CA ALA A 629 29.04 6.57 -36.42
C ALA A 629 28.46 6.33 -35.01
N GLU A 630 28.06 7.38 -34.27
CA GLU A 630 27.45 7.20 -32.94
C GLU A 630 26.08 6.48 -33.05
N ILE A 631 25.31 6.80 -34.08
CA ILE A 631 24.01 6.16 -34.35
C ILE A 631 24.20 4.67 -34.68
N ASP A 632 25.20 4.35 -35.50
CA ASP A 632 25.46 2.97 -35.88
C ASP A 632 25.97 2.13 -34.71
N VAL A 633 26.80 2.71 -33.84
CA VAL A 633 27.22 2.10 -32.57
C VAL A 633 26.01 1.89 -31.64
N ALA A 634 25.14 2.89 -31.48
CA ALA A 634 23.92 2.75 -30.69
C ALA A 634 23.03 1.61 -31.24
N ARG A 635 22.84 1.53 -32.57
CA ARG A 635 22.05 0.45 -33.18
C ARG A 635 22.66 -0.92 -32.92
N SER A 636 23.97 -1.04 -33.10
CA SER A 636 24.71 -2.29 -32.87
C SER A 636 24.62 -2.74 -31.41
N LEU A 637 24.83 -1.81 -30.46
CA LEU A 637 24.78 -2.10 -29.03
C LEU A 637 23.36 -2.43 -28.54
N ALA A 638 22.34 -1.71 -29.02
CA ALA A 638 20.95 -1.99 -28.67
C ALA A 638 20.56 -3.42 -29.09
N LEU A 639 20.95 -3.83 -30.31
CA LEU A 639 20.73 -5.19 -30.78
C LEU A 639 21.51 -6.22 -29.94
N LYS A 640 22.79 -5.96 -29.68
CA LYS A 640 23.67 -6.87 -28.93
C LYS A 640 23.23 -7.07 -27.48
N LEU A 641 22.69 -6.04 -26.85
CA LEU A 641 22.22 -6.06 -25.46
C LEU A 641 20.77 -6.56 -25.31
N GLY A 642 20.08 -6.86 -26.42
CA GLY A 642 18.76 -7.50 -26.40
C GLY A 642 17.61 -6.59 -26.00
N VAL A 643 17.66 -5.30 -26.37
CA VAL A 643 16.55 -4.37 -26.07
C VAL A 643 15.29 -4.74 -26.85
N ARG A 644 14.12 -4.46 -26.28
CA ARG A 644 12.82 -4.83 -26.85
C ARG A 644 12.56 -4.16 -28.19
N ALA A 645 12.85 -2.85 -28.25
CA ALA A 645 12.79 -2.07 -29.47
C ALA A 645 13.74 -0.89 -29.37
N HIS A 646 14.27 -0.46 -30.51
CA HIS A 646 15.13 0.72 -30.61
C HIS A 646 14.51 1.70 -31.60
N LYS A 647 14.04 2.84 -31.10
CA LYS A 647 13.42 3.89 -31.89
C LYS A 647 14.46 4.93 -32.30
N MET A 648 14.59 5.16 -33.60
CA MET A 648 15.31 6.31 -34.14
C MET A 648 14.33 7.46 -34.33
N LEU A 649 14.65 8.64 -33.82
CA LEU A 649 13.89 9.86 -34.02
C LEU A 649 14.77 10.89 -34.71
N ASP A 650 14.33 11.33 -35.89
CA ASP A 650 14.93 12.45 -36.60
C ASP A 650 14.44 13.76 -35.97
N VAL A 651 15.39 14.53 -35.47
CA VAL A 651 15.22 15.85 -34.87
C VAL A 651 16.25 16.81 -35.47
N THR A 652 16.67 16.59 -36.72
CA THR A 652 17.58 17.46 -37.48
C THR A 652 17.11 18.91 -37.58
N LEU A 653 15.80 19.17 -37.42
CA LEU A 653 15.22 20.51 -37.23
C LEU A 653 15.91 21.31 -36.12
N LEU A 654 16.46 20.65 -35.09
CA LEU A 654 17.22 21.31 -34.03
C LEU A 654 18.42 22.09 -34.59
N ASN A 655 19.02 21.65 -35.71
CA ASN A 655 20.14 22.33 -36.36
C ASN A 655 19.75 23.63 -37.06
N GLU A 656 18.47 23.80 -37.40
CA GLU A 656 17.97 25.08 -37.92
C GLU A 656 17.87 26.13 -36.80
N LEU A 657 17.73 25.68 -35.54
CA LEU A 657 17.45 26.54 -34.38
C LEU A 657 18.68 26.76 -33.49
N ALA A 658 19.61 25.81 -33.43
CA ALA A 658 20.78 25.83 -32.55
C ALA A 658 22.06 25.38 -33.28
N VAL A 659 23.10 26.22 -33.24
CA VAL A 659 24.40 25.96 -33.89
C VAL A 659 25.46 25.62 -32.84
N SER A 660 26.21 24.53 -33.04
CA SER A 660 27.30 24.09 -32.15
C SER A 660 28.44 23.40 -32.91
N SER A 661 29.57 23.14 -32.23
CA SER A 661 30.68 22.33 -32.77
C SER A 661 30.33 20.85 -33.00
N LEU A 662 29.23 20.38 -32.40
CA LEU A 662 28.70 19.03 -32.58
C LEU A 662 27.71 18.91 -33.76
N THR A 663 27.25 20.03 -34.32
CA THR A 663 26.24 20.05 -35.40
C THR A 663 26.73 20.71 -36.70
N ARG A 664 27.93 21.32 -36.72
CA ARG A 664 28.54 21.89 -37.94
C ARG A 664 30.00 21.48 -38.12
N ASP A 665 30.31 20.87 -39.26
CA ASP A 665 31.68 20.45 -39.62
C ASP A 665 32.67 21.60 -39.73
N SER A 666 32.19 22.82 -40.03
CA SER A 666 33.01 24.03 -40.16
C SER A 666 33.48 24.60 -38.82
N ILE A 667 32.97 24.10 -37.69
CA ILE A 667 33.39 24.51 -36.35
C ILE A 667 34.28 23.38 -35.78
N PRO A 668 35.56 23.63 -35.46
CA PRO A 668 36.42 22.61 -34.88
C PRO A 668 35.96 22.25 -33.47
N VAL A 669 36.05 20.96 -33.12
CA VAL A 669 35.92 20.51 -31.73
C VAL A 669 37.17 21.00 -30.98
N PRO A 670 37.03 21.74 -29.87
CA PRO A 670 38.18 22.25 -29.14
C PRO A 670 38.96 21.12 -28.48
N ASP A 671 40.28 21.28 -28.36
CA ASP A 671 41.11 20.44 -27.51
C ASP A 671 40.77 20.70 -26.03
N TYR A 672 41.13 19.76 -25.16
CA TYR A 672 40.82 19.86 -23.74
C TYR A 672 41.63 20.97 -23.04
N GLU A 673 40.92 21.98 -22.53
CA GLU A 673 41.49 23.04 -21.68
C GLU A 673 40.93 22.92 -20.23
N PRO A 674 41.78 22.65 -19.21
CA PRO A 674 41.32 22.43 -17.83
C PRO A 674 40.65 23.62 -17.15
N ASN A 675 40.88 24.85 -17.65
CA ASN A 675 40.50 26.11 -17.00
C ASN A 675 39.65 27.02 -17.92
N ALA A 676 38.90 26.46 -18.86
CA ALA A 676 38.05 27.25 -19.74
C ALA A 676 36.80 27.77 -18.99
N ASP A 677 36.64 29.08 -18.92
CA ASP A 677 35.47 29.74 -18.32
C ASP A 677 34.31 29.86 -19.34
N GLY A 678 33.10 29.43 -18.94
CA GLY A 678 31.87 29.56 -19.73
C GLY A 678 31.25 28.24 -20.17
N ILE A 679 30.11 28.32 -20.87
CA ILE A 679 29.43 27.13 -21.43
C ILE A 679 30.27 26.63 -22.62
N PRO A 680 30.68 25.34 -22.66
CA PRO A 680 31.48 24.81 -23.76
C PRO A 680 30.80 24.98 -25.12
N ASN A 681 31.58 25.20 -26.19
CA ASN A 681 31.05 25.34 -27.56
C ASN A 681 30.39 24.05 -28.12
N THR A 682 30.52 22.96 -27.37
CA THR A 682 29.86 21.66 -27.58
C THR A 682 28.45 21.60 -26.99
N PHE A 683 28.00 22.64 -26.27
CA PHE A 683 26.62 22.76 -25.80
C PHE A 683 25.65 23.03 -26.95
N VAL A 684 24.53 22.30 -26.98
CA VAL A 684 23.44 22.51 -27.93
C VAL A 684 22.21 23.00 -27.17
N PRO A 685 21.89 24.31 -27.23
CA PRO A 685 20.73 24.86 -26.53
C PRO A 685 19.43 24.10 -26.81
N GLY A 686 18.72 23.70 -25.75
CA GLY A 686 17.42 23.03 -25.84
C GLY A 686 17.46 21.54 -26.19
N ARG A 687 18.64 20.94 -26.39
CA ARG A 687 18.78 19.53 -26.78
C ARG A 687 18.16 18.56 -25.78
N ASN A 688 18.57 18.58 -24.50
CA ASN A 688 18.02 17.62 -23.53
C ASN A 688 16.55 17.91 -23.19
N ILE A 689 16.10 19.17 -23.32
CA ILE A 689 14.68 19.54 -23.20
C ILE A 689 13.86 18.78 -24.25
N LEU A 690 14.29 18.87 -25.52
CA LEU A 690 13.62 18.21 -26.63
C LEU A 690 13.68 16.68 -26.49
N PHE A 691 14.86 16.14 -26.16
CA PHE A 691 15.07 14.69 -26.06
C PHE A 691 14.22 14.06 -24.98
N LEU A 692 14.21 14.63 -23.77
CA LEU A 692 13.42 14.10 -22.66
C LEU A 692 11.92 14.24 -22.90
N THR A 693 11.49 15.32 -23.55
CA THR A 693 10.08 15.51 -23.94
C THR A 693 9.64 14.44 -24.93
N LEU A 694 10.40 14.22 -26.01
CA LEU A 694 10.10 13.21 -27.01
C LEU A 694 10.21 11.77 -26.47
N ALA A 695 11.20 11.52 -25.61
CA ALA A 695 11.35 10.23 -24.93
C ALA A 695 10.15 9.94 -24.01
N ALA A 696 9.62 10.95 -23.31
CA ALA A 696 8.42 10.80 -22.48
C ALA A 696 7.17 10.54 -23.32
N ILE A 697 7.02 11.20 -24.48
CA ILE A 697 5.93 10.90 -25.43
C ILE A 697 6.04 9.45 -25.93
N TYR A 698 7.25 8.99 -26.26
CA TYR A 698 7.46 7.60 -26.65
C TYR A 698 7.19 6.63 -25.49
N ALA A 699 7.61 6.98 -24.27
CA ALA A 699 7.33 6.21 -23.06
C ALA A 699 5.82 6.06 -22.84
N TYR A 700 5.06 7.14 -23.01
CA TYR A 700 3.59 7.11 -22.96
C TYR A 700 3.01 6.12 -23.99
N GLN A 701 3.49 6.18 -25.24
CA GLN A 701 3.04 5.28 -26.32
C GLN A 701 3.30 3.80 -26.01
N VAL A 702 4.49 3.47 -25.50
CA VAL A 702 4.86 2.08 -25.18
C VAL A 702 4.39 1.64 -23.79
N LYS A 703 3.71 2.51 -23.06
CA LYS A 703 3.25 2.31 -21.67
C LYS A 703 4.43 2.03 -20.71
N ALA A 704 5.55 2.70 -20.94
CA ALA A 704 6.68 2.73 -20.01
C ALA A 704 6.36 3.59 -18.78
N GLU A 705 6.87 3.15 -17.64
CA GLU A 705 6.75 3.85 -16.35
C GLU A 705 7.96 4.74 -16.05
N ALA A 706 9.05 4.58 -16.81
CA ALA A 706 10.28 5.34 -16.63
C ALA A 706 10.92 5.75 -17.96
N VAL A 707 11.52 6.94 -17.96
CA VAL A 707 12.50 7.42 -18.93
C VAL A 707 13.84 7.50 -18.22
N ILE A 708 14.84 6.78 -18.71
CA ILE A 708 16.18 6.72 -18.12
C ILE A 708 17.13 7.54 -18.99
N THR A 709 17.91 8.43 -18.39
CA THR A 709 18.92 9.23 -19.09
C THR A 709 20.25 9.23 -18.35
N GLY A 710 21.35 9.21 -19.11
CA GLY A 710 22.72 9.13 -18.58
C GLY A 710 23.36 10.50 -18.32
N VAL A 711 22.59 11.50 -17.88
CA VAL A 711 23.14 12.81 -17.52
C VAL A 711 23.76 12.78 -16.12
N CYS A 712 24.79 13.60 -15.91
CA CYS A 712 25.52 13.73 -14.65
C CYS A 712 25.86 15.21 -14.39
N GLU A 713 25.77 15.62 -13.12
CA GLU A 713 26.13 16.96 -12.64
C GLU A 713 27.54 17.00 -12.01
N THR A 714 27.98 15.88 -11.44
CA THR A 714 29.21 15.78 -10.62
C THR A 714 30.48 15.98 -11.45
N ASP A 715 30.54 15.40 -12.65
CA ASP A 715 31.62 15.64 -13.59
C ASP A 715 31.32 16.94 -14.35
N PHE A 716 31.96 18.04 -13.93
CA PHE A 716 31.73 19.40 -14.40
C PHE A 716 31.80 19.52 -15.94
N SER A 717 30.64 19.49 -16.58
CA SER A 717 30.48 19.76 -18.03
C SER A 717 30.01 21.19 -18.31
N GLY A 718 29.58 21.93 -17.28
CA GLY A 718 29.00 23.27 -17.41
C GLY A 718 27.61 23.31 -18.04
N TYR A 719 27.02 22.17 -18.43
CA TYR A 719 25.73 22.13 -19.12
C TYR A 719 24.54 22.28 -18.14
N PRO A 720 23.70 23.32 -18.28
CA PRO A 720 22.56 23.54 -17.38
C PRO A 720 21.47 22.46 -17.51
N ASP A 721 21.39 21.80 -18.67
CA ASP A 721 20.39 20.80 -19.00
C ASP A 721 20.79 19.36 -18.59
N CYS A 722 21.88 19.22 -17.83
CA CYS A 722 22.30 17.99 -17.17
C CYS A 722 22.06 18.00 -15.65
N ARG A 723 21.58 19.12 -15.10
CA ARG A 723 21.41 19.33 -13.65
C ARG A 723 20.16 18.63 -13.10
N ASP A 724 20.22 18.23 -11.84
CA ASP A 724 19.11 17.54 -11.16
C ASP A 724 17.85 18.41 -11.10
N GLU A 725 18.01 19.70 -10.79
CA GLU A 725 16.89 20.66 -10.72
C GLU A 725 16.14 20.76 -12.06
N PHE A 726 16.88 20.79 -13.17
CA PHE A 726 16.31 20.82 -14.51
C PHE A 726 15.50 19.56 -14.81
N VAL A 727 16.09 18.37 -14.58
CA VAL A 727 15.45 17.09 -14.88
C VAL A 727 14.16 16.93 -14.07
N LYS A 728 14.18 17.28 -12.78
CA LYS A 728 13.00 17.25 -11.91
C LYS A 728 11.91 18.23 -12.35
N ALA A 729 12.29 19.46 -12.71
CA ALA A 729 11.34 20.46 -13.20
C ALA A 729 10.65 19.99 -14.48
N LEU A 730 11.40 19.45 -15.44
CA LEU A 730 10.85 18.93 -16.69
C LEU A 730 9.97 17.70 -16.45
N ASN A 731 10.40 16.76 -15.59
CA ASN A 731 9.58 15.60 -15.24
C ASN A 731 8.21 16.03 -14.71
N ARG A 732 8.17 17.01 -13.80
CA ARG A 732 6.93 17.55 -13.25
C ARG A 732 6.05 18.15 -14.35
N ALA A 733 6.62 18.98 -15.22
CA ALA A 733 5.88 19.62 -16.31
C ALA A 733 5.26 18.57 -17.26
N VAL A 734 6.04 17.54 -17.61
CA VAL A 734 5.63 16.42 -18.47
C VAL A 734 4.50 15.61 -17.84
N ASN A 735 4.61 15.26 -16.55
CA ASN A 735 3.57 14.47 -15.87
C ASN A 735 2.25 15.25 -15.75
N LEU A 736 2.31 16.56 -15.48
CA LEU A 736 1.14 17.42 -15.48
C LEU A 736 0.50 17.52 -16.87
N GLY A 737 1.31 17.71 -17.91
CA GLY A 737 0.82 17.87 -19.28
C GLY A 737 0.21 16.60 -19.89
N MET A 738 0.70 15.42 -19.50
CA MET A 738 0.21 14.13 -20.01
C MET A 738 -0.77 13.41 -19.08
N ALA A 739 -1.05 13.95 -17.89
CA ALA A 739 -1.86 13.30 -16.83
C ALA A 739 -1.42 11.84 -16.56
N LYS A 740 -0.11 11.60 -16.60
CA LYS A 740 0.51 10.27 -16.47
C LYS A 740 1.75 10.37 -15.60
N ASP A 741 1.90 9.41 -14.68
CA ASP A 741 3.10 9.28 -13.87
C ASP A 741 4.20 8.52 -14.65
N ILE A 742 5.12 9.26 -15.26
CA ILE A 742 6.36 8.75 -15.87
C ILE A 742 7.52 9.30 -15.04
N ARG A 743 8.42 8.44 -14.57
CA ARG A 743 9.60 8.86 -13.79
C ARG A 743 10.78 9.14 -14.71
N PHE A 744 11.48 10.23 -14.48
CA PHE A 744 12.80 10.48 -15.09
C PHE A 744 13.86 9.97 -14.12
N GLU A 745 14.60 8.97 -14.56
CA GLU A 745 15.63 8.31 -13.76
C GLU A 745 17.01 8.70 -14.29
N THR A 746 17.87 9.20 -13.42
CA THR A 746 19.22 9.69 -13.72
C THR A 746 20.26 8.92 -12.89
N PRO A 747 20.58 7.66 -13.23
CA PRO A 747 21.40 6.81 -12.37
C PRO A 747 22.82 7.32 -12.12
N LEU A 748 23.31 8.22 -12.99
CA LEU A 748 24.67 8.75 -12.96
C LEU A 748 24.76 10.15 -12.33
N MET A 749 23.64 10.73 -11.87
CA MET A 749 23.58 12.15 -11.45
C MET A 749 24.71 12.55 -10.47
N TRP A 750 24.95 11.67 -9.49
CA TRP A 750 25.88 11.90 -8.38
C TRP A 750 27.19 11.10 -8.50
N LEU A 751 27.40 10.44 -9.64
CA LEU A 751 28.57 9.60 -9.86
C LEU A 751 29.64 10.35 -10.65
N ASP A 752 30.88 10.28 -10.18
CA ASP A 752 32.02 10.69 -11.00
C ASP A 752 32.33 9.67 -12.10
N LYS A 753 33.27 9.98 -12.98
CA LYS A 753 33.58 9.11 -14.11
C LYS A 753 34.19 7.77 -13.69
N ALA A 754 34.92 7.72 -12.58
CA ALA A 754 35.49 6.47 -12.06
C ALA A 754 34.40 5.58 -11.47
N GLU A 755 33.45 6.16 -10.74
CA GLU A 755 32.27 5.48 -10.20
C GLU A 755 31.33 5.00 -11.32
N THR A 756 31.24 5.75 -12.43
CA THR A 756 30.51 5.30 -13.64
C THR A 756 31.16 4.03 -14.23
N TRP A 757 32.50 3.95 -14.26
CA TRP A 757 33.20 2.72 -14.65
C TRP A 757 32.97 1.58 -13.67
N ALA A 758 32.98 1.85 -12.37
CA ALA A 758 32.64 0.87 -11.34
C ALA A 758 31.21 0.34 -11.50
N LEU A 759 30.25 1.18 -11.84
CA LEU A 759 28.87 0.77 -12.12
C LEU A 759 28.79 -0.13 -13.37
N ALA A 760 29.53 0.20 -14.44
CA ALA A 760 29.62 -0.66 -15.61
C ALA A 760 30.24 -2.03 -15.29
N ASP A 761 31.26 -2.08 -14.43
CA ASP A 761 31.88 -3.32 -13.97
C ASP A 761 30.95 -4.14 -13.07
N TYR A 762 30.21 -3.48 -12.17
CA TYR A 762 29.20 -4.11 -11.31
C TYR A 762 28.15 -4.90 -12.11
N TRP A 763 27.72 -4.38 -13.25
CA TRP A 763 26.78 -5.05 -14.16
C TRP A 763 27.45 -6.02 -15.15
N GLY A 764 28.75 -6.29 -14.99
CA GLY A 764 29.53 -7.20 -15.85
C GLY A 764 29.70 -6.68 -17.28
N LYS A 765 29.67 -5.35 -17.49
CA LYS A 765 29.76 -4.70 -18.80
C LYS A 765 31.01 -3.85 -18.99
N LEU A 766 32.02 -3.94 -18.11
CA LEU A 766 33.25 -3.14 -18.21
C LEU A 766 33.90 -3.21 -19.61
N ASN A 767 34.18 -4.42 -20.13
CA ASN A 767 34.84 -4.59 -21.42
C ASN A 767 33.97 -4.08 -22.58
N LEU A 768 32.67 -4.36 -22.54
CA LEU A 768 31.72 -3.87 -23.55
C LEU A 768 31.67 -2.34 -23.55
N VAL A 769 31.57 -1.72 -22.37
CA VAL A 769 31.56 -0.26 -22.26
C VAL A 769 32.89 0.32 -22.73
N ARG A 770 34.03 -0.33 -22.44
CA ARG A 770 35.36 0.12 -22.83
C ARG A 770 35.63 0.04 -24.33
N GLU A 771 35.37 -1.11 -24.93
CA GLU A 771 35.80 -1.41 -26.30
C GLU A 771 34.72 -1.09 -27.33
N GLU A 772 33.44 -1.12 -26.91
CA GLU A 772 32.33 -1.13 -27.85
C GLU A 772 31.48 0.14 -27.90
N THR A 773 31.72 1.12 -27.02
CA THR A 773 31.00 2.40 -27.02
C THR A 773 31.77 3.48 -27.78
N LEU A 774 31.04 4.52 -28.19
CA LEU A 774 31.62 5.69 -28.85
C LEU A 774 31.22 6.95 -28.09
N THR A 775 32.20 7.52 -27.39
CA THR A 775 32.05 8.75 -26.58
C THR A 775 32.91 9.90 -27.15
N CYS A 776 33.83 9.57 -28.06
CA CYS A 776 34.77 10.51 -28.65
C CYS A 776 34.08 11.46 -29.64
N TYR A 777 34.22 12.77 -29.44
CA TYR A 777 33.66 13.78 -30.35
C TYR A 777 34.23 13.73 -31.78
N ASN A 778 35.39 13.09 -31.97
CA ASN A 778 35.98 12.82 -33.29
C ASN A 778 35.55 11.47 -33.91
N GLY A 779 34.56 10.77 -33.34
CA GLY A 779 33.99 9.56 -33.93
C GLY A 779 34.83 8.28 -33.77
N ILE A 780 35.83 8.26 -32.87
CA ILE A 780 36.66 7.07 -32.61
C ILE A 780 36.03 6.22 -31.51
N LYS A 781 35.68 4.98 -31.85
CA LYS A 781 35.13 3.96 -30.94
C LYS A 781 36.19 3.47 -29.94
N GLY A 782 35.77 3.08 -28.73
CA GLY A 782 36.64 2.46 -27.73
C GLY A 782 37.33 3.48 -26.80
N ASP A 783 38.66 3.44 -26.75
CA ASP A 783 39.48 4.38 -25.97
C ASP A 783 39.47 5.81 -26.56
N GLY A 784 39.05 5.96 -27.83
CA GLY A 784 38.85 7.24 -28.49
C GLY A 784 40.14 7.92 -28.97
N CYS A 785 40.06 9.21 -29.30
CA CYS A 785 41.17 9.96 -29.90
C CYS A 785 42.28 10.37 -28.92
N GLY A 786 42.01 10.39 -27.61
CA GLY A 786 42.98 10.78 -26.59
C GLY A 786 43.25 12.29 -26.44
N HIS A 787 42.64 13.16 -27.24
CA HIS A 787 42.86 14.62 -27.16
C HIS A 787 41.58 15.45 -26.91
N CYS A 788 40.38 14.96 -27.26
CA CYS A 788 39.13 15.67 -26.94
C CYS A 788 38.74 15.54 -25.46
N ALA A 789 37.97 16.50 -24.94
CA ALA A 789 37.55 16.54 -23.53
C ALA A 789 36.85 15.24 -23.06
N ALA A 790 35.97 14.68 -23.90
CA ALA A 790 35.26 13.45 -23.59
C ALA A 790 36.20 12.23 -23.46
N CYS A 791 37.25 12.14 -24.29
CA CYS A 791 38.26 11.10 -24.20
C CYS A 791 39.13 11.24 -22.94
N ASN A 792 39.53 12.47 -22.60
CA ASN A 792 40.33 12.73 -21.40
C ASN A 792 39.56 12.38 -20.11
N LEU A 793 38.29 12.81 -20.00
CA LEU A 793 37.44 12.44 -18.85
C LEU A 793 37.28 10.92 -18.74
N ARG A 794 36.99 10.25 -19.86
CA ARG A 794 36.83 8.79 -19.94
C ARG A 794 38.10 8.05 -19.51
N ALA A 795 39.27 8.46 -20.02
CA ALA A 795 40.57 7.86 -19.70
C ALA A 795 40.98 8.10 -18.25
N ASN A 796 40.82 9.32 -17.74
CA ASN A 796 41.13 9.66 -16.35
C ASN A 796 40.24 8.89 -15.38
N GLY A 797 38.93 8.81 -15.65
CA GLY A 797 38.01 7.99 -14.87
C GLY A 797 38.39 6.52 -14.87
N LEU A 798 38.81 5.98 -16.02
CA LEU A 798 39.23 4.58 -16.14
C LEU A 798 40.52 4.33 -15.34
N ASN A 799 41.50 5.21 -15.44
CA ASN A 799 42.75 5.11 -14.71
C ASN A 799 42.53 5.18 -13.19
N HIS A 800 41.67 6.10 -12.74
CA HIS A 800 41.30 6.21 -11.33
C HIS A 800 40.58 4.94 -10.85
N TYR A 801 39.62 4.43 -11.61
CA TYR A 801 38.92 3.18 -11.29
C TYR A 801 39.89 1.98 -11.18
N LEU A 802 40.81 1.84 -12.14
CA LEU A 802 41.76 0.73 -12.15
C LEU A 802 42.83 0.84 -11.05
N ALA A 803 43.17 2.05 -10.61
CA ALA A 803 44.14 2.29 -9.54
C ALA A 803 43.61 1.86 -8.17
N ASP A 804 42.32 2.09 -7.89
CA ASP A 804 41.69 1.67 -6.62
C ASP A 804 40.25 1.19 -6.83
N LYS A 805 40.11 -0.01 -7.39
CA LYS A 805 38.79 -0.61 -7.66
C LYS A 805 37.96 -0.75 -6.39
N ALA A 806 38.57 -1.14 -5.28
CA ALA A 806 37.84 -1.44 -4.05
C ALA A 806 37.20 -0.17 -3.47
N ALA A 807 37.98 0.91 -3.34
CA ALA A 807 37.46 2.17 -2.80
C ALA A 807 36.40 2.77 -3.71
N VAL A 808 36.63 2.79 -5.03
CA VAL A 808 35.69 3.38 -6.00
C VAL A 808 34.38 2.57 -6.07
N VAL A 809 34.42 1.23 -6.00
CA VAL A 809 33.21 0.39 -5.91
C VAL A 809 32.45 0.67 -4.61
N THR A 810 33.14 0.80 -3.49
CA THR A 810 32.49 1.13 -2.20
C THR A 810 31.81 2.50 -2.25
N ALA A 811 32.48 3.52 -2.77
CA ALA A 811 31.92 4.86 -2.93
C ALA A 811 30.69 4.86 -3.87
N MET A 812 30.80 4.17 -5.02
CA MET A 812 29.70 3.99 -5.96
C MET A 812 28.50 3.29 -5.30
N LYS A 813 28.72 2.22 -4.54
CA LYS A 813 27.64 1.50 -3.81
C LYS A 813 26.96 2.37 -2.78
N GLN A 814 27.71 3.18 -2.03
CA GLN A 814 27.16 4.12 -1.05
C GLN A 814 26.25 5.16 -1.73
N LYS A 815 26.65 5.69 -2.89
CA LYS A 815 25.86 6.69 -3.63
C LYS A 815 24.66 6.10 -4.36
N THR A 816 24.75 4.86 -4.84
CA THR A 816 23.68 4.20 -5.63
C THR A 816 22.75 3.33 -4.80
N GLY A 817 23.12 2.96 -3.58
CA GLY A 817 22.39 2.01 -2.74
C GLY A 817 22.45 0.55 -3.21
N LEU A 818 23.40 0.21 -4.10
CA LEU A 818 23.60 -1.16 -4.59
C LEU A 818 24.40 -2.00 -3.57
N GLN A 819 24.02 -3.27 -3.41
CA GLN A 819 24.67 -4.21 -2.47
C GLN A 819 25.95 -4.83 -3.03
#